data_AF-A0A960I4C6-F1
#
_entry.id   AF-A0A960I4C6-F1
#
_cell.length_a   1.000
_cell.length_b   1.000
_cell.length_c   1.000
_cell.angle_alpha   90.00
_cell.angle_beta   90.00
_cell.angle_gamma   90.00
#
_symmetry.space_group_name_H-M   'P 1'
#
loop_
_entity.id
_entity.type
_entity.pdbx_description
1 polymer ?
#
loop_
_entity_poly.entity_id
_entity_poly.type
_entity_poly.pdbx_seq_one_letter_code
_entity_poly.pdbx_strand_id
1 'polypeptide(L)'
;MKPVDAATIRRVRAQLVADPDLAGRSLARRLSQQADSWFESLAADLPAGWALVATGGYARGVLAPGSDIDVMLLHPPKVSDAQVREVAEGLWYPMWDAGLKLSPAVHSPKSLQQLASDDLDTATSILLLRTLAGDASFAASINAAALEQWRKRPYVWLQRLLDSGQQRWARLGAVASLLEPDLKDGRGGLRDHDMLRWALRVDRPEVTAAMESPIEDLAAPAETLLAVRCELHRATGRAVNVLLLQDQDRVAEAMGYADADALMLNLSGAAHAIEWATERFWDRVERLVRSGGRTRAATPVPLAPGVVLLNEEAHIAPDADVDEQAYVFRFAAAAAHAGRPMSGRSLRMLASRGTPPGEEWTETTRRAFVSLLGSGASLAPTIEALERYGLFSRFVPEWRAVRSLPQRNAFHTYTVDHHLLATIANANEFLRDVARPDLLLVGALMHDLGKGYPGDHTDAGVALVDDVVGRMGFGPDDRRVITAMVEHHLLLPETATRRDLSDPRTAANVAAAVGDRETLHLLAALTEADSRATGPGAWSDWKKALLSELVDLTDAVLRGAAVPASATTRSPDLDRLAGQVTNGDVHIEVVPQTDVDLLRIASRDRAGLFSLITGALALHGLDVIGAAATTAADGIAVDEFRIARTPGVQPNWVKVEHDLRGALAGEVDIEARLEQRLRSQNRRRRAIAAAPARLEVLISNEASDSTTVVEVRAPDAPAVLYRLSHALTSAGLDVRSAVVATLGHEVVDVFYVLDPEDGGQLSPERFDPLKTELRAALS
;
A
#
# COMPACT_ATOMS: atom_id res chain seq x y z
N MET A 1 22.88 -45.02 20.38
CA MET A 1 23.52 -44.03 19.48
C MET A 1 23.80 -42.80 20.34
N LYS A 2 24.95 -42.11 20.24
CA LYS A 2 25.11 -40.87 21.03
C LYS A 2 24.10 -39.83 20.54
N PRO A 3 23.39 -39.11 21.43
CA PRO A 3 22.48 -38.04 21.01
C PRO A 3 23.25 -36.97 20.23
N VAL A 4 22.60 -36.38 19.23
CA VAL A 4 23.18 -35.31 18.42
C VAL A 4 23.53 -34.10 19.29
N ASP A 5 24.70 -33.50 19.07
CA ASP A 5 25.14 -32.31 19.81
C ASP A 5 24.75 -30.98 19.12
N ALA A 6 24.71 -29.90 19.91
CA ALA A 6 24.32 -28.57 19.44
C ALA A 6 25.25 -28.00 18.36
N ALA A 7 26.54 -28.38 18.36
CA ALA A 7 27.49 -27.95 17.34
C ALA A 7 27.18 -28.59 15.97
N THR A 8 26.82 -29.86 15.97
CA THR A 8 26.41 -30.61 14.79
C THR A 8 25.11 -30.06 14.21
N ILE A 9 24.10 -29.80 15.06
CA ILE A 9 22.83 -29.19 14.64
C ILE A 9 23.09 -27.85 13.94
N ARG A 10 23.87 -26.95 14.56
CA ARG A 10 24.20 -25.64 13.99
C ARG A 10 24.89 -25.75 12.63
N ARG A 11 25.93 -26.59 12.55
CA ARG A 11 26.71 -26.79 11.32
C ARG A 11 25.84 -27.34 10.19
N VAL A 12 25.09 -28.40 10.43
CA VAL A 12 24.25 -29.05 9.41
C VAL A 12 23.13 -28.11 8.96
N ARG A 13 22.49 -27.40 9.89
CA ARG A 13 21.48 -26.39 9.53
C ARG A 13 22.07 -25.30 8.65
N ALA A 14 23.20 -24.74 9.03
CA ALA A 14 23.85 -23.68 8.25
C ALA A 14 24.19 -24.15 6.84
N GLN A 15 24.68 -25.39 6.69
CA GLN A 15 24.93 -26.00 5.38
C GLN A 15 23.66 -26.13 4.54
N LEU A 16 22.57 -26.64 5.11
CA LEU A 16 21.30 -26.78 4.37
C LEU A 16 20.69 -25.44 3.97
N VAL A 17 20.76 -24.44 4.86
CA VAL A 17 20.22 -23.10 4.56
C VAL A 17 21.06 -22.41 3.49
N ALA A 18 22.38 -22.61 3.49
CA ALA A 18 23.29 -22.03 2.50
C ALA A 18 23.33 -22.79 1.15
N ASP A 19 22.67 -23.95 1.06
CA ASP A 19 22.68 -24.78 -0.15
C ASP A 19 21.84 -24.13 -1.28
N PRO A 20 22.48 -23.71 -2.39
CA PRO A 20 21.77 -23.06 -3.49
C PRO A 20 20.92 -24.03 -4.32
N ASP A 21 21.18 -25.35 -4.23
CA ASP A 21 20.40 -26.36 -4.95
C ASP A 21 19.06 -26.66 -4.24
N LEU A 22 18.87 -26.12 -3.03
CA LEU A 22 17.65 -26.24 -2.25
C LEU A 22 16.90 -24.90 -2.27
N ALA A 23 15.75 -24.88 -2.94
CA ALA A 23 14.83 -23.74 -2.96
C ALA A 23 13.39 -24.14 -2.61
N GLY A 24 12.68 -23.22 -1.98
CA GLY A 24 11.27 -23.36 -1.58
C GLY A 24 10.88 -24.69 -0.96
N ARG A 25 9.95 -25.44 -1.58
CA ARG A 25 9.45 -26.70 -1.00
C ARG A 25 10.57 -27.73 -0.78
N SER A 26 11.57 -27.78 -1.64
CA SER A 26 12.69 -28.72 -1.50
C SER A 26 13.54 -28.41 -0.25
N LEU A 27 13.87 -27.13 -0.04
CA LEU A 27 14.53 -26.65 1.17
C LEU A 27 13.70 -26.93 2.41
N ALA A 28 12.41 -26.56 2.38
CA ALA A 28 11.53 -26.71 3.52
C ALA A 28 11.35 -28.17 3.94
N ARG A 29 11.25 -29.07 2.95
CA ARG A 29 11.20 -30.51 3.16
C ARG A 29 12.51 -31.03 3.74
N ARG A 30 13.65 -30.60 3.21
CA ARG A 30 14.96 -31.05 3.68
C ARG A 30 15.26 -30.60 5.11
N LEU A 31 14.91 -29.36 5.45
CA LEU A 31 14.98 -28.84 6.82
C LEU A 31 14.08 -29.64 7.76
N SER A 32 12.88 -30.00 7.30
CA SER A 32 11.95 -30.83 8.09
C SER A 32 12.50 -32.24 8.33
N GLN A 33 12.97 -32.92 7.29
CA GLN A 33 13.61 -34.24 7.41
C GLN A 33 14.84 -34.22 8.32
N GLN A 34 15.62 -33.14 8.25
CA GLN A 34 16.79 -33.00 9.10
C GLN A 34 16.38 -32.79 10.57
N ALA A 35 15.36 -31.98 10.83
CA ALA A 35 14.80 -31.82 12.16
C ALA A 35 14.22 -33.15 12.70
N ASP A 36 13.58 -33.95 11.84
CA ASP A 36 13.07 -35.28 12.21
C ASP A 36 14.23 -36.14 12.76
N SER A 37 15.33 -36.23 12.02
CA SER A 37 16.49 -37.04 12.43
C SER A 37 17.12 -36.58 13.76
N TRP A 38 17.08 -35.28 14.06
CA TRP A 38 17.58 -34.77 15.34
C TRP A 38 16.65 -35.19 16.48
N PHE A 39 15.34 -35.01 16.32
CA PHE A 39 14.37 -35.41 17.33
C PHE A 39 14.29 -36.92 17.52
N GLU A 40 14.36 -37.71 16.45
CA GLU A 40 14.48 -39.18 16.51
C GLU A 40 15.70 -39.60 17.34
N SER A 41 16.84 -38.93 17.14
CA SER A 41 18.05 -39.22 17.92
C SER A 41 17.93 -38.80 19.39
N LEU A 42 17.28 -37.67 19.70
CA LEU A 42 17.11 -37.17 21.07
C LEU A 42 16.05 -37.98 21.84
N ALA A 43 15.04 -38.48 21.13
CA ALA A 43 13.91 -39.19 21.68
C ALA A 43 14.07 -40.72 21.64
N ALA A 44 15.28 -41.22 21.37
CA ALA A 44 15.55 -42.66 21.25
C ALA A 44 15.18 -43.45 22.51
N ASP A 45 15.33 -42.83 23.69
CA ASP A 45 15.08 -43.44 25.00
C ASP A 45 13.75 -42.95 25.62
N LEU A 46 12.78 -42.52 24.81
CA LEU A 46 11.46 -42.14 25.31
C LEU A 46 10.82 -43.28 26.12
N PRO A 47 10.20 -43.00 27.29
CA PRO A 47 9.54 -44.03 28.06
C PRO A 47 8.35 -44.65 27.30
N ALA A 48 8.04 -45.91 27.60
CA ALA A 48 6.91 -46.61 27.00
C ALA A 48 5.59 -45.84 27.22
N GLY A 49 4.78 -45.73 26.16
CA GLY A 49 3.51 -44.99 26.18
C GLY A 49 3.65 -43.47 26.00
N TRP A 50 4.85 -42.95 25.75
CA TRP A 50 5.07 -41.56 25.36
C TRP A 50 5.22 -41.43 23.85
N ALA A 51 4.90 -40.27 23.31
CA ALA A 51 5.12 -39.96 21.91
C ALA A 51 5.61 -38.52 21.75
N LEU A 52 6.60 -38.32 20.87
CA LEU A 52 7.00 -37.01 20.39
C LEU A 52 6.42 -36.82 19.00
N VAL A 53 5.65 -35.76 18.80
CA VAL A 53 4.96 -35.47 17.54
C VAL A 53 5.32 -34.08 17.03
N ALA A 54 5.41 -33.93 15.71
CA ALA A 54 5.38 -32.64 15.05
C ALA A 54 3.93 -32.17 14.87
N THR A 55 3.72 -30.86 14.95
CA THR A 55 2.43 -30.20 14.68
C THR A 55 2.59 -29.12 13.61
N GLY A 56 1.49 -28.47 13.22
CA GLY A 56 1.53 -27.27 12.37
C GLY A 56 2.23 -27.47 11.01
N GLY A 57 3.03 -26.48 10.62
CA GLY A 57 3.79 -26.50 9.36
C GLY A 57 4.89 -27.58 9.36
N TYR A 58 5.45 -27.88 10.53
CA TYR A 58 6.49 -28.91 10.65
C TYR A 58 5.92 -30.32 10.41
N ALA A 59 4.72 -30.61 10.92
CA ALA A 59 4.03 -31.87 10.62
C ALA A 59 3.82 -32.07 9.12
N ARG A 60 3.61 -30.99 8.36
CA ARG A 60 3.44 -30.99 6.90
C ARG A 60 4.75 -30.99 6.11
N GLY A 61 5.90 -30.84 6.77
CA GLY A 61 7.19 -30.78 6.12
C GLY A 61 7.47 -29.47 5.38
N VAL A 62 6.93 -28.34 5.89
CA VAL A 62 7.07 -27.01 5.27
C VAL A 62 7.85 -26.01 6.15
N LEU A 63 8.87 -26.47 6.88
CA LEU A 63 9.72 -25.60 7.70
C LEU A 63 10.58 -24.65 6.85
N ALA A 64 10.26 -23.36 6.86
CA ALA A 64 11.15 -22.33 6.28
C ALA A 64 12.33 -22.02 7.22
N PRO A 65 13.46 -21.45 6.73
CA PRO A 65 14.69 -21.25 7.51
C PRO A 65 14.56 -20.47 8.83
N GLY A 66 13.66 -19.49 8.90
CA GLY A 66 13.37 -18.74 10.13
C GLY A 66 12.20 -19.28 10.95
N SER A 67 11.51 -20.33 10.50
CA SER A 67 10.30 -20.82 11.19
C SER A 67 10.63 -21.49 12.51
N ASP A 68 9.75 -21.30 13.48
CA ASP A 68 9.75 -22.08 14.71
C ASP A 68 9.44 -23.55 14.39
N ILE A 69 9.99 -24.45 15.22
CA ILE A 69 9.74 -25.88 15.10
C ILE A 69 8.66 -26.27 16.11
N ASP A 70 7.45 -26.49 15.61
CA ASP A 70 6.27 -26.85 16.42
C ASP A 70 6.29 -28.35 16.77
N VAL A 71 6.52 -28.65 18.04
CA VAL A 71 6.64 -30.03 18.54
C VAL A 71 5.84 -30.20 19.83
N MET A 72 5.32 -31.41 20.03
CA MET A 72 4.52 -31.73 21.20
C MET A 72 4.95 -33.07 21.79
N LEU A 73 5.24 -33.06 23.09
CA LEU A 73 5.50 -34.26 23.88
C LEU A 73 4.19 -34.72 24.52
N LEU A 74 3.76 -35.93 24.15
CA LEU A 74 2.57 -36.59 24.65
C LEU A 74 2.98 -37.64 25.68
N HIS A 75 2.40 -37.57 26.88
CA HIS A 75 2.71 -38.49 27.96
C HIS A 75 1.45 -39.18 28.49
N PRO A 76 1.55 -40.41 29.04
CA PRO A 76 0.42 -41.09 29.61
C PRO A 76 -0.10 -40.37 30.87
N PRO A 77 -1.35 -40.62 31.28
CA PRO A 77 -1.88 -40.06 32.53
C PRO A 77 -1.11 -40.60 33.74
N LYS A 78 -1.15 -39.87 34.86
CA LYS A 78 -0.55 -40.25 36.15
C LYS A 78 0.99 -40.36 36.14
N VAL A 79 1.65 -39.59 35.28
CA VAL A 79 3.10 -39.35 35.32
C VAL A 79 3.39 -38.18 36.28
N SER A 80 4.49 -38.22 37.02
CA SER A 80 4.89 -37.11 37.90
C SER A 80 5.43 -35.92 37.10
N ASP A 81 5.16 -34.70 37.57
CA ASP A 81 5.67 -33.48 36.93
C ASP A 81 7.20 -33.47 36.82
N ALA A 82 7.89 -34.07 37.78
CA ALA A 82 9.35 -34.22 37.75
C ALA A 82 9.82 -35.07 36.57
N GLN A 83 9.15 -36.20 36.30
CA GLN A 83 9.47 -37.06 35.17
C GLN A 83 9.13 -36.39 33.83
N VAL A 84 7.97 -35.70 33.75
CA VAL A 84 7.62 -34.89 32.57
C VAL A 84 8.67 -33.84 32.28
N ARG A 85 9.09 -33.12 33.31
CA ARG A 85 10.12 -32.09 33.19
C ARG A 85 11.45 -32.68 32.73
N GLU A 86 11.92 -33.75 33.35
CA GLU A 86 13.19 -34.40 32.99
C GLU A 86 13.22 -34.82 31.52
N VAL A 87 12.17 -35.50 31.05
CA VAL A 87 12.08 -35.93 29.64
C VAL A 87 11.98 -34.73 28.70
N ALA A 88 11.16 -33.73 29.03
CA ALA A 88 10.99 -32.53 28.23
C ALA A 88 12.30 -31.73 28.10
N GLU A 89 13.00 -31.50 29.21
CA GLU A 89 14.28 -30.78 29.25
C GLU A 89 15.36 -31.48 28.41
N GLY A 90 15.39 -32.83 28.44
CA GLY A 90 16.28 -33.63 27.59
C GLY A 90 16.04 -33.49 26.09
N LEU A 91 14.82 -33.13 25.67
CA LEU A 91 14.47 -32.90 24.26
C LEU A 91 14.66 -31.45 23.82
N TRP A 92 14.33 -30.49 24.69
CA TRP A 92 14.27 -29.07 24.31
C TRP A 92 15.60 -28.34 24.45
N TYR A 93 16.35 -28.55 25.55
CA TYR A 93 17.61 -27.82 25.77
C TYR A 93 18.65 -28.06 24.68
N PRO A 94 18.90 -29.28 24.18
CA PRO A 94 19.86 -29.49 23.10
C PRO A 94 19.54 -28.68 21.83
N MET A 95 18.26 -28.47 21.55
CA MET A 95 17.78 -27.71 20.39
C MET A 95 17.90 -26.20 20.63
N TRP A 96 17.54 -25.71 21.84
CA TRP A 96 17.72 -24.31 22.21
C TRP A 96 19.20 -23.91 22.30
N ASP A 97 20.06 -24.78 22.84
CA ASP A 97 21.53 -24.58 22.89
C ASP A 97 22.15 -24.54 21.49
N ALA A 98 21.52 -25.21 20.52
CA ALA A 98 21.85 -25.11 19.11
C ALA A 98 21.34 -23.81 18.46
N GLY A 99 20.61 -22.96 19.18
CA GLY A 99 20.04 -21.71 18.67
C GLY A 99 18.79 -21.90 17.81
N LEU A 100 18.13 -23.07 17.88
CA LEU A 100 16.86 -23.29 17.20
C LEU A 100 15.72 -22.68 18.00
N LYS A 101 14.76 -22.08 17.28
CA LYS A 101 13.49 -21.65 17.86
C LYS A 101 12.52 -22.83 17.89
N LEU A 102 12.09 -23.20 19.08
CA LEU A 102 11.07 -24.22 19.29
C LEU A 102 9.80 -23.57 19.81
N SER A 103 8.67 -24.15 19.42
CA SER A 103 7.37 -23.94 20.05
C SER A 103 6.93 -25.24 20.72
N PRO A 104 7.59 -25.67 21.81
CA PRO A 104 7.30 -26.97 22.41
C PRO A 104 6.05 -26.93 23.26
N ALA A 105 5.24 -27.99 23.17
CA ALA A 105 4.10 -28.22 24.04
C ALA A 105 4.23 -29.57 24.76
N VAL A 106 3.70 -29.69 25.97
CA VAL A 106 3.73 -30.94 26.74
C VAL A 106 2.34 -31.20 27.31
N HIS A 107 1.74 -32.32 26.94
CA HIS A 107 0.36 -32.61 27.34
C HIS A 107 0.11 -34.08 27.64
N SER A 108 -0.83 -34.30 28.56
CA SER A 108 -1.57 -35.54 28.67
C SER A 108 -2.75 -35.53 27.70
N PRO A 109 -3.33 -36.69 27.34
CA PRO A 109 -4.53 -36.72 26.49
C PRO A 109 -5.67 -35.85 27.02
N LYS A 110 -5.90 -35.88 28.35
CA LYS A 110 -6.98 -35.13 28.99
C LYS A 110 -6.75 -33.62 28.92
N SER A 111 -5.54 -33.17 29.24
CA SER A 111 -5.24 -31.73 29.21
C SER A 111 -5.27 -31.17 27.79
N LEU A 112 -4.80 -31.94 26.80
CA LEU A 112 -4.85 -31.54 25.40
C LEU A 112 -6.29 -31.45 24.87
N GLN A 113 -7.11 -32.46 25.13
CA GLN A 113 -8.53 -32.46 24.72
C GLN A 113 -9.33 -31.31 25.36
N GLN A 114 -9.01 -30.98 26.61
CA GLN A 114 -9.65 -29.86 27.32
C GLN A 114 -9.23 -28.51 26.74
N LEU A 115 -7.96 -28.32 26.38
CA LEU A 115 -7.51 -27.07 25.76
C LEU A 115 -8.10 -26.92 24.33
N ALA A 116 -8.07 -28.01 23.56
CA ALA A 116 -8.59 -28.06 22.20
C ALA A 116 -10.13 -27.94 22.10
N SER A 117 -10.87 -27.96 23.22
CA SER A 117 -12.33 -27.81 23.18
C SER A 117 -12.79 -26.41 22.80
N ASP A 118 -12.00 -25.41 23.18
CA ASP A 118 -12.37 -24.00 23.07
C ASP A 118 -11.25 -23.09 22.58
N ASP A 119 -10.01 -23.57 22.42
CA ASP A 119 -8.90 -22.81 21.83
C ASP A 119 -8.68 -23.19 20.35
N LEU A 120 -8.80 -22.22 19.44
CA LEU A 120 -8.71 -22.48 17.98
C LEU A 120 -7.31 -22.89 17.55
N ASP A 121 -6.27 -22.26 18.09
CA ASP A 121 -4.87 -22.54 17.73
C ASP A 121 -4.49 -23.96 18.16
N THR A 122 -4.82 -24.34 19.39
CA THR A 122 -4.62 -25.71 19.88
C THR A 122 -5.42 -26.70 19.06
N ALA A 123 -6.72 -26.45 18.83
CA ALA A 123 -7.59 -27.35 18.08
C ALA A 123 -7.07 -27.62 16.66
N THR A 124 -6.67 -26.57 15.94
CA THR A 124 -6.14 -26.69 14.56
C THR A 124 -4.76 -27.34 14.53
N SER A 125 -3.92 -27.10 15.54
CA SER A 125 -2.56 -27.67 15.62
C SER A 125 -2.55 -29.20 15.71
N ILE A 126 -3.60 -29.81 16.29
CA ILE A 126 -3.70 -31.26 16.52
C ILE A 126 -4.54 -32.01 15.49
N LEU A 127 -5.16 -31.31 14.53
CA LEU A 127 -5.85 -31.94 13.39
C LEU A 127 -4.90 -32.76 12.51
N LEU A 128 -3.61 -32.44 12.55
CA LEU A 128 -2.55 -33.21 11.92
C LEU A 128 -1.39 -33.39 12.90
N LEU A 129 -1.21 -34.61 13.39
CA LEU A 129 -0.05 -35.02 14.15
C LEU A 129 0.82 -35.94 13.28
N ARG A 130 2.12 -35.67 13.25
CA ARG A 130 3.10 -36.58 12.64
C ARG A 130 4.04 -37.08 13.72
N THR A 131 4.01 -38.39 13.99
CA THR A 131 4.89 -39.00 14.98
C THR A 131 6.34 -38.90 14.52
N LEU A 132 7.20 -38.36 15.40
CA LEU A 132 8.65 -38.31 15.23
C LEU A 132 9.30 -39.49 15.96
N ALA A 133 8.88 -39.78 17.19
CA ALA A 133 9.41 -40.87 17.99
C ALA A 133 8.40 -41.36 19.05
N GLY A 134 8.64 -42.55 19.61
CA GLY A 134 7.80 -43.16 20.64
C GLY A 134 6.59 -43.93 20.10
N ASP A 135 5.51 -43.99 20.88
CA ASP A 135 4.31 -44.78 20.59
C ASP A 135 3.41 -44.10 19.54
N ALA A 136 3.54 -44.54 18.28
CA ALA A 136 2.73 -44.05 17.17
C ALA A 136 1.24 -44.35 17.33
N SER A 137 0.86 -45.45 17.99
CA SER A 137 -0.54 -45.82 18.21
C SER A 137 -1.21 -44.89 19.22
N PHE A 138 -0.46 -44.48 20.25
CA PHE A 138 -0.90 -43.49 21.23
C PHE A 138 -1.14 -42.13 20.58
N ALA A 139 -0.20 -41.63 19.78
CA ALA A 139 -0.35 -40.38 19.02
C ALA A 139 -1.55 -40.44 18.05
N ALA A 140 -1.73 -41.55 17.35
CA ALA A 140 -2.86 -41.75 16.44
C ALA A 140 -4.21 -41.72 17.17
N SER A 141 -4.30 -42.31 18.38
CA SER A 141 -5.51 -42.28 19.20
C SER A 141 -5.91 -40.85 19.61
N ILE A 142 -4.92 -40.00 19.92
CA ILE A 142 -5.13 -38.61 20.31
C ILE A 142 -5.59 -37.79 19.10
N ASN A 143 -4.97 -37.96 17.93
CA ASN A 143 -5.40 -37.31 16.70
C ASN A 143 -6.84 -37.72 16.33
N ALA A 144 -7.19 -39.00 16.45
CA ALA A 144 -8.54 -39.48 16.18
C ALA A 144 -9.58 -38.83 17.12
N ALA A 145 -9.28 -38.74 18.41
CA ALA A 145 -10.15 -38.06 19.38
C ALA A 145 -10.30 -36.56 19.08
N ALA A 146 -9.21 -35.89 18.65
CA ALA A 146 -9.26 -34.49 18.24
C ALA A 146 -10.13 -34.28 16.98
N LEU A 147 -10.02 -35.16 15.98
CA LEU A 147 -10.88 -35.13 14.79
C LEU A 147 -12.34 -35.35 15.16
N GLU A 148 -12.64 -36.29 16.06
CA GLU A 148 -14.01 -36.52 16.54
C GLU A 148 -14.57 -35.26 17.23
N GLN A 149 -13.77 -34.64 18.10
CA GLN A 149 -14.12 -33.40 18.81
C GLN A 149 -14.36 -32.23 17.84
N TRP A 150 -13.50 -32.07 16.83
CA TRP A 150 -13.65 -31.08 15.77
C TRP A 150 -14.98 -31.26 15.02
N ARG A 151 -15.30 -32.51 14.65
CA ARG A 151 -16.50 -32.87 13.88
C ARG A 151 -17.81 -32.79 14.68
N LYS A 152 -17.75 -32.76 16.02
CA LYS A 152 -18.93 -32.58 16.89
C LYS A 152 -19.51 -31.16 16.82
N ARG A 153 -18.67 -30.14 16.55
CA ARG A 153 -19.09 -28.73 16.54
C ARG A 153 -18.67 -28.03 15.22
N PRO A 154 -19.04 -28.58 14.04
CA PRO A 154 -18.47 -28.15 12.77
C PRO A 154 -18.70 -26.66 12.50
N TYR A 155 -19.93 -26.18 12.69
CA TYR A 155 -20.29 -24.78 12.44
C TYR A 155 -19.65 -23.78 13.41
N VAL A 156 -19.34 -24.21 14.64
CA VAL A 156 -18.60 -23.35 15.60
C VAL A 156 -17.17 -23.15 15.12
N TRP A 157 -16.52 -24.22 14.67
CA TRP A 157 -15.14 -24.13 14.17
C TRP A 157 -15.05 -23.39 12.85
N LEU A 158 -16.00 -23.62 11.93
CA LEU A 158 -16.07 -22.87 10.68
C LEU A 158 -16.26 -21.36 10.93
N GLN A 159 -17.14 -20.97 11.85
CA GLN A 159 -17.31 -19.56 12.22
C GLN A 159 -16.03 -18.97 12.82
N ARG A 160 -15.39 -19.67 13.76
CA ARG A 160 -14.15 -19.20 14.38
C ARG A 160 -12.99 -19.06 13.39
N LEU A 161 -12.89 -19.98 12.42
CA LEU A 161 -11.93 -19.87 11.33
C LEU A 161 -12.22 -18.62 10.49
N LEU A 162 -13.47 -18.40 10.09
CA LEU A 162 -13.88 -17.22 9.34
C LEU A 162 -13.56 -15.92 10.08
N ASP A 163 -13.92 -15.82 11.35
CA ASP A 163 -13.65 -14.65 12.20
C ASP A 163 -12.14 -14.37 12.29
N SER A 164 -11.33 -15.42 12.48
CA SER A 164 -9.86 -15.31 12.50
C SER A 164 -9.29 -14.84 11.15
N GLY A 165 -9.85 -15.31 10.03
CA GLY A 165 -9.52 -14.84 8.69
C GLY A 165 -9.81 -13.36 8.51
N GLN A 166 -11.05 -12.94 8.78
CA GLN A 166 -11.49 -11.55 8.64
C GLN A 166 -10.63 -10.58 9.46
N GLN A 167 -10.28 -10.93 10.70
CA GLN A 167 -9.39 -10.11 11.53
C GLN A 167 -7.99 -9.93 10.93
N ARG A 168 -7.42 -11.00 10.34
CA ARG A 168 -6.12 -10.91 9.67
C ARG A 168 -6.20 -10.07 8.40
N TRP A 169 -7.19 -10.32 7.56
CA TRP A 169 -7.35 -9.62 6.28
C TRP A 169 -7.54 -8.12 6.46
N ALA A 170 -8.33 -7.70 7.48
CA ALA A 170 -8.52 -6.29 7.81
C ALA A 170 -7.22 -5.57 8.23
N ARG A 171 -6.26 -6.31 8.81
CA ARG A 171 -4.99 -5.74 9.28
C ARG A 171 -3.88 -5.78 8.23
N LEU A 172 -3.83 -6.85 7.43
CA LEU A 172 -2.68 -7.18 6.58
C LEU A 172 -2.95 -7.02 5.08
N GLY A 173 -4.22 -6.86 4.67
CA GLY A 173 -4.59 -6.73 3.26
C GLY A 173 -4.36 -8.00 2.43
N ALA A 174 -4.46 -7.86 1.11
CA ALA A 174 -4.34 -8.95 0.14
C ALA A 174 -2.91 -9.09 -0.38
N VAL A 175 -2.40 -10.33 -0.40
CA VAL A 175 -1.04 -10.63 -0.86
C VAL A 175 -0.85 -10.26 -2.33
N ALA A 176 -1.88 -10.44 -3.15
CA ALA A 176 -1.79 -10.23 -4.59
C ALA A 176 -1.83 -8.76 -5.01
N SER A 177 -2.40 -7.89 -4.18
CA SER A 177 -2.63 -6.48 -4.50
C SER A 177 -1.62 -5.54 -3.86
N LEU A 178 -0.94 -5.94 -2.79
CA LEU A 178 0.02 -5.11 -2.06
C LEU A 178 1.42 -5.19 -2.66
N LEU A 179 2.15 -4.06 -2.65
CA LEU A 179 3.56 -4.04 -3.04
C LEU A 179 4.48 -4.70 -2.02
N GLU A 180 4.15 -4.62 -0.73
CA GLU A 180 4.92 -5.25 0.36
C GLU A 180 4.04 -6.24 1.15
N PRO A 181 3.69 -7.41 0.57
CA PRO A 181 2.69 -8.30 1.15
C PRO A 181 3.22 -9.19 2.29
N ASP A 182 2.35 -9.53 3.25
CA ASP A 182 2.61 -10.62 4.21
C ASP A 182 2.27 -11.98 3.58
N LEU A 183 3.30 -12.74 3.21
CA LEU A 183 3.20 -14.01 2.48
C LEU A 183 2.48 -15.12 3.27
N LYS A 184 2.36 -14.99 4.59
CA LYS A 184 1.83 -16.03 5.47
C LYS A 184 0.41 -15.71 5.89
N ASP A 185 0.22 -14.57 6.52
CA ASP A 185 -1.00 -14.19 7.22
C ASP A 185 -1.81 -13.11 6.48
N GLY A 186 -1.38 -12.65 5.30
CA GLY A 186 -2.20 -11.85 4.38
C GLY A 186 -3.34 -12.64 3.72
N ARG A 187 -4.32 -11.94 3.13
CA ARG A 187 -5.41 -12.56 2.35
C ARG A 187 -4.84 -13.19 1.07
N GLY A 188 -5.21 -14.44 0.79
CA GLY A 188 -4.56 -15.26 -0.24
C GLY A 188 -3.22 -15.86 0.18
N GLY A 189 -2.81 -15.68 1.44
CA GLY A 189 -1.55 -16.20 1.99
C GLY A 189 -1.57 -17.69 2.35
N LEU A 190 -0.43 -18.20 2.83
CA LEU A 190 -0.28 -19.60 3.26
C LEU A 190 -1.30 -20.00 4.34
N ARG A 191 -1.68 -19.08 5.23
CA ARG A 191 -2.65 -19.33 6.30
C ARG A 191 -4.05 -19.58 5.75
N ASP A 192 -4.45 -18.89 4.68
CA ASP A 192 -5.77 -19.08 4.07
C ASP A 192 -5.89 -20.49 3.46
N HIS A 193 -4.83 -20.96 2.80
CA HIS A 193 -4.74 -22.33 2.34
C HIS A 193 -4.83 -23.35 3.50
N ASP A 194 -4.15 -23.11 4.62
CA ASP A 194 -4.28 -23.95 5.82
C ASP A 194 -5.70 -23.94 6.40
N MET A 195 -6.35 -22.78 6.44
CA MET A 195 -7.72 -22.65 6.92
C MET A 195 -8.71 -23.45 6.08
N LEU A 196 -8.59 -23.43 4.75
CA LEU A 196 -9.38 -24.28 3.86
C LEU A 196 -9.17 -25.77 4.21
N ARG A 197 -7.93 -26.19 4.42
CA ARG A 197 -7.61 -27.57 4.81
C ARG A 197 -8.25 -27.95 6.13
N TRP A 198 -8.23 -27.07 7.15
CA TRP A 198 -8.85 -27.32 8.45
C TRP A 198 -10.37 -27.35 8.36
N ALA A 199 -10.97 -26.45 7.58
CA ALA A 199 -12.40 -26.40 7.35
C ALA A 199 -12.90 -27.72 6.74
N LEU A 200 -12.19 -28.27 5.75
CA LEU A 200 -12.55 -29.56 5.15
C LEU A 200 -12.45 -30.75 6.13
N ARG A 201 -11.71 -30.65 7.25
CA ARG A 201 -11.65 -31.71 8.28
C ARG A 201 -12.95 -31.88 9.07
N VAL A 202 -13.90 -30.94 8.96
CA VAL A 202 -15.25 -31.12 9.52
C VAL A 202 -16.00 -32.27 8.87
N ASP A 203 -15.58 -32.70 7.67
CA ASP A 203 -16.05 -33.91 6.98
C ASP A 203 -17.57 -33.92 6.76
N ARG A 204 -18.07 -32.84 6.16
CA ARG A 204 -19.49 -32.62 5.84
C ARG A 204 -19.66 -32.43 4.34
N PRO A 205 -20.52 -33.20 3.66
CA PRO A 205 -20.75 -33.08 2.21
C PRO A 205 -21.08 -31.65 1.76
N GLU A 206 -21.89 -30.95 2.54
CA GLU A 206 -22.29 -29.55 2.30
C GLU A 206 -21.12 -28.56 2.40
N VAL A 207 -20.10 -28.84 3.22
CA VAL A 207 -18.88 -28.03 3.33
C VAL A 207 -17.93 -28.36 2.19
N THR A 208 -17.77 -29.64 1.85
CA THR A 208 -16.97 -30.05 0.69
C THR A 208 -17.55 -29.47 -0.61
N ALA A 209 -18.88 -29.45 -0.75
CA ALA A 209 -19.56 -28.85 -1.91
C ALA A 209 -19.43 -27.33 -2.00
N ALA A 210 -18.97 -26.65 -0.94
CA ALA A 210 -18.69 -25.21 -0.98
C ALA A 210 -17.44 -24.90 -1.84
N MET A 211 -16.49 -25.84 -1.92
CA MET A 211 -15.31 -25.72 -2.79
C MET A 211 -15.72 -25.81 -4.27
N GLU A 212 -15.26 -24.86 -5.10
CA GLU A 212 -15.50 -24.90 -6.55
C GLU A 212 -14.60 -25.88 -7.30
N SER A 213 -13.40 -26.07 -6.77
CA SER A 213 -12.34 -26.93 -7.30
C SER A 213 -11.72 -27.73 -6.15
N PRO A 214 -11.09 -28.88 -6.44
CA PRO A 214 -10.32 -29.62 -5.44
C PRO A 214 -9.27 -28.74 -4.76
N ILE A 215 -9.03 -28.96 -3.47
CA ILE A 215 -8.04 -28.17 -2.71
C ILE A 215 -6.61 -28.45 -3.20
N GLU A 216 -6.40 -29.60 -3.83
CA GLU A 216 -5.14 -30.02 -4.45
C GLU A 216 -4.68 -29.04 -5.54
N ASP A 217 -5.61 -28.36 -6.22
CA ASP A 217 -5.30 -27.35 -7.22
C ASP A 217 -4.58 -26.13 -6.62
N LEU A 218 -4.68 -25.92 -5.30
CA LEU A 218 -3.99 -24.85 -4.56
C LEU A 218 -2.59 -25.23 -4.08
N ALA A 219 -2.13 -26.46 -4.33
CA ALA A 219 -0.80 -26.90 -3.90
C ALA A 219 0.32 -26.10 -4.57
N ALA A 220 0.30 -25.96 -5.90
CA ALA A 220 1.33 -25.21 -6.63
C ALA A 220 1.35 -23.70 -6.27
N PRO A 221 0.20 -23.01 -6.16
CA PRO A 221 0.16 -21.66 -5.60
C PRO A 221 0.77 -21.56 -4.19
N ALA A 222 0.39 -22.43 -3.26
CA ALA A 222 0.94 -22.42 -1.90
C ALA A 222 2.45 -22.72 -1.88
N GLU A 223 2.95 -23.56 -2.79
CA GLU A 223 4.38 -23.83 -2.94
C GLU A 223 5.16 -22.62 -3.43
N THR A 224 4.56 -21.80 -4.29
CA THR A 224 5.14 -20.54 -4.75
C THR A 224 5.32 -19.59 -3.57
N LEU A 225 4.26 -19.33 -2.78
CA LEU A 225 4.34 -18.47 -1.60
C LEU A 225 5.35 -19.00 -0.56
N LEU A 226 5.39 -20.32 -0.35
CA LEU A 226 6.38 -20.94 0.53
C LEU A 226 7.81 -20.75 0.00
N ALA A 227 8.01 -20.80 -1.32
CA ALA A 227 9.31 -20.61 -1.93
C ALA A 227 9.84 -19.19 -1.71
N VAL A 228 9.02 -18.19 -2.03
CA VAL A 228 9.34 -16.78 -1.77
C VAL A 228 9.65 -16.56 -0.28
N ARG A 229 8.84 -17.13 0.62
CA ARG A 229 9.05 -17.01 2.07
C ARG A 229 10.35 -17.68 2.53
N CYS A 230 10.74 -18.81 1.94
CA CYS A 230 12.01 -19.47 2.26
C CYS A 230 13.21 -18.61 1.86
N GLU A 231 13.19 -18.05 0.66
CA GLU A 231 14.25 -17.17 0.18
C GLU A 231 14.28 -15.86 0.94
N LEU A 232 13.13 -15.28 1.30
CA LEU A 232 13.07 -14.09 2.16
C LEU A 232 13.77 -14.32 3.50
N HIS A 233 13.53 -15.48 4.14
CA HIS A 233 14.23 -15.83 5.37
C HIS A 233 15.74 -16.03 5.18
N ARG A 234 16.15 -16.69 4.09
CA ARG A 234 17.56 -16.91 3.75
C ARG A 234 18.28 -15.58 3.52
N ALA A 235 17.64 -14.70 2.77
CA ALA A 235 18.13 -13.39 2.42
C ALA A 235 18.26 -12.51 3.68
N THR A 236 17.20 -12.38 4.47
CA THR A 236 17.20 -11.48 5.65
C THR A 236 17.90 -12.07 6.88
N GLY A 237 18.08 -13.40 6.92
CA GLY A 237 18.51 -14.12 8.12
C GLY A 237 17.50 -14.06 9.28
N ARG A 238 16.27 -13.63 9.00
CA ARG A 238 15.23 -13.36 10.01
C ARG A 238 13.94 -14.11 9.70
N ALA A 239 13.11 -14.27 10.73
CA ALA A 239 11.78 -14.88 10.63
C ALA A 239 10.73 -13.82 10.28
N VAL A 240 10.83 -13.25 9.07
CA VAL A 240 9.92 -12.21 8.57
C VAL A 240 9.01 -12.77 7.49
N ASN A 241 7.74 -12.35 7.47
CA ASN A 241 6.76 -12.78 6.46
C ASN A 241 6.41 -11.68 5.46
N VAL A 242 6.79 -10.42 5.73
CA VAL A 242 6.54 -9.27 4.84
C VAL A 242 7.68 -9.17 3.82
N LEU A 243 7.34 -9.23 2.54
CA LEU A 243 8.29 -9.05 1.45
C LEU A 243 8.45 -7.56 1.12
N LEU A 244 9.39 -6.90 1.80
CA LEU A 244 9.68 -5.48 1.60
C LEU A 244 10.28 -5.22 0.21
N LEU A 245 10.07 -4.03 -0.34
CA LEU A 245 10.55 -3.62 -1.66
C LEU A 245 12.07 -3.79 -1.80
N GLN A 246 12.82 -3.45 -0.75
CA GLN A 246 14.27 -3.61 -0.68
C GLN A 246 14.77 -5.07 -0.72
N ASP A 247 13.91 -6.03 -0.38
CA ASP A 247 14.24 -7.46 -0.36
C ASP A 247 13.84 -8.17 -1.66
N GLN A 248 12.97 -7.58 -2.48
CA GLN A 248 12.39 -8.22 -3.67
C GLN A 248 13.42 -8.59 -4.73
N ASP A 249 14.33 -7.67 -5.10
CA ASP A 249 15.34 -7.95 -6.14
C ASP A 249 16.26 -9.11 -5.75
N ARG A 250 16.66 -9.16 -4.48
CA ARG A 250 17.50 -10.22 -3.94
C ARG A 250 16.79 -11.57 -3.88
N VAL A 251 15.50 -11.57 -3.52
CA VAL A 251 14.67 -12.79 -3.52
C VAL A 251 14.43 -13.26 -4.95
N ALA A 252 14.22 -12.35 -5.90
CA ALA A 252 14.02 -12.66 -7.31
C ALA A 252 15.26 -13.33 -7.92
N GLU A 253 16.45 -12.76 -7.68
CA GLU A 253 17.74 -13.33 -8.09
C GLU A 253 17.93 -14.74 -7.53
N ALA A 254 17.69 -14.94 -6.23
CA ALA A 254 17.83 -16.24 -5.58
C ALA A 254 16.85 -17.31 -6.14
N MET A 255 15.70 -16.89 -6.63
CA MET A 255 14.69 -17.75 -7.25
C MET A 255 14.85 -17.92 -8.77
N GLY A 256 15.82 -17.23 -9.38
CA GLY A 256 16.07 -17.29 -10.82
C GLY A 256 15.04 -16.54 -11.68
N TYR A 257 14.34 -15.56 -11.12
CA TYR A 257 13.54 -14.62 -11.91
C TYR A 257 14.45 -13.58 -12.57
N ALA A 258 13.96 -12.97 -13.66
CA ALA A 258 14.71 -11.94 -14.38
C ALA A 258 14.90 -10.69 -13.51
N ASP A 259 13.88 -10.33 -12.74
CA ASP A 259 13.83 -9.16 -11.85
C ASP A 259 12.72 -9.35 -10.80
N ALA A 260 12.61 -8.39 -9.87
CA ALA A 260 11.55 -8.34 -8.88
C ALA A 260 10.14 -8.30 -9.48
N ASP A 261 9.94 -7.67 -10.64
CA ASP A 261 8.61 -7.49 -11.22
C ASP A 261 8.08 -8.83 -11.74
N ALA A 262 8.95 -9.64 -12.36
CA ALA A 262 8.64 -11.02 -12.75
C ALA A 262 8.32 -11.92 -11.55
N LEU A 263 9.06 -11.77 -10.44
CA LEU A 263 8.78 -12.46 -9.18
C LEU A 263 7.39 -12.07 -8.65
N MET A 264 7.12 -10.76 -8.53
CA MET A 264 5.88 -10.25 -7.97
C MET A 264 4.67 -10.64 -8.82
N LEU A 265 4.77 -10.61 -10.15
CA LEU A 265 3.71 -11.09 -11.05
C LEU A 265 3.36 -12.56 -10.79
N ASN A 266 4.37 -13.43 -10.62
CA ASN A 266 4.14 -14.84 -10.32
C ASN A 266 3.53 -15.04 -8.92
N LEU A 267 4.06 -14.32 -7.92
CA LEU A 267 3.57 -14.32 -6.55
C LEU A 267 2.10 -13.88 -6.47
N SER A 268 1.73 -12.77 -7.12
CA SER A 268 0.37 -12.26 -7.16
C SER A 268 -0.59 -13.24 -7.83
N GLY A 269 -0.18 -13.88 -8.93
CA GLY A 269 -0.96 -14.94 -9.57
C GLY A 269 -1.25 -16.12 -8.64
N ALA A 270 -0.24 -16.56 -7.89
CA ALA A 270 -0.40 -17.63 -6.89
C ALA A 270 -1.29 -17.21 -5.71
N ALA A 271 -1.09 -16.00 -5.18
CA ALA A 271 -1.90 -15.47 -4.08
C ALA A 271 -3.38 -15.30 -4.46
N HIS A 272 -3.66 -14.75 -5.65
CA HIS A 272 -5.02 -14.64 -6.17
C HIS A 272 -5.70 -16.00 -6.29
N ALA A 273 -4.98 -17.05 -6.71
CA ALA A 273 -5.54 -18.41 -6.80
C ALA A 273 -6.12 -18.88 -5.45
N ILE A 274 -5.36 -18.65 -4.37
CA ILE A 274 -5.74 -19.01 -2.99
C ILE A 274 -6.84 -18.10 -2.48
N GLU A 275 -6.72 -16.79 -2.68
CA GLU A 275 -7.68 -15.76 -2.27
C GLU A 275 -9.08 -16.04 -2.80
N TRP A 276 -9.21 -16.27 -4.10
CA TRP A 276 -10.51 -16.59 -4.71
C TRP A 276 -11.14 -17.86 -4.16
N ALA A 277 -10.34 -18.93 -4.01
CA ALA A 277 -10.85 -20.17 -3.44
C ALA A 277 -11.34 -19.93 -2.01
N THR A 278 -10.63 -19.08 -1.28
CA THR A 278 -10.92 -18.69 0.10
C THR A 278 -12.21 -17.89 0.19
N GLU A 279 -12.34 -16.78 -0.53
CA GLU A 279 -13.53 -15.93 -0.53
C GLU A 279 -14.79 -16.73 -0.87
N ARG A 280 -14.77 -17.47 -1.98
CA ARG A 280 -15.96 -18.22 -2.42
C ARG A 280 -16.34 -19.36 -1.49
N PHE A 281 -15.34 -20.04 -0.93
CA PHE A 281 -15.59 -21.08 0.05
C PHE A 281 -16.25 -20.47 1.29
N TRP A 282 -15.70 -19.38 1.82
CA TRP A 282 -16.20 -18.76 3.04
C TRP A 282 -17.55 -18.10 2.86
N ASP A 283 -17.84 -17.46 1.72
CA ASP A 283 -19.17 -16.92 1.39
C ASP A 283 -20.25 -18.00 1.46
N ARG A 284 -19.95 -19.19 0.92
CA ARG A 284 -20.87 -20.34 0.93
C ARG A 284 -20.98 -20.97 2.31
N VAL A 285 -19.87 -21.08 3.02
CA VAL A 285 -19.83 -21.61 4.40
C VAL A 285 -20.57 -20.68 5.35
N GLU A 286 -20.46 -19.36 5.21
CA GLU A 286 -21.19 -18.40 6.03
C GLU A 286 -22.71 -18.56 5.84
N ARG A 287 -23.18 -18.73 4.59
CA ARG A 287 -24.58 -19.07 4.31
C ARG A 287 -25.00 -20.37 5.01
N LEU A 288 -24.15 -21.39 4.94
CA LEU A 288 -24.40 -22.67 5.57
C LEU A 288 -24.49 -22.55 7.10
N VAL A 289 -23.56 -21.82 7.72
CA VAL A 289 -23.53 -21.55 9.17
C VAL A 289 -24.79 -20.79 9.60
N ARG A 290 -25.17 -19.72 8.89
CA ARG A 290 -26.41 -18.96 9.16
C ARG A 290 -27.67 -19.82 9.05
N SER A 291 -27.68 -20.79 8.13
CA SER A 291 -28.80 -21.72 7.95
C SER A 291 -28.84 -22.89 8.95
N GLY A 292 -27.82 -23.03 9.81
CA GLY A 292 -27.66 -24.18 10.68
C GLY A 292 -27.44 -25.50 9.93
N GLY A 293 -26.80 -25.44 8.76
CA GLY A 293 -26.54 -26.62 7.93
C GLY A 293 -27.67 -27.01 6.97
N ARG A 294 -28.72 -26.20 6.83
CA ARG A 294 -29.92 -26.53 6.04
C ARG A 294 -29.81 -25.92 4.65
N THR A 295 -29.70 -26.76 3.63
CA THR A 295 -29.81 -26.32 2.23
C THR A 295 -31.28 -26.24 1.82
N ARG A 296 -31.72 -25.09 1.29
CA ARG A 296 -33.05 -24.92 0.67
C ARG A 296 -32.87 -24.63 -0.81
N ALA A 297 -33.79 -25.11 -1.63
CA ALA A 297 -33.86 -24.69 -3.03
C ALA A 297 -34.17 -23.19 -3.08
N ALA A 298 -33.21 -22.38 -3.52
CA ALA A 298 -33.44 -20.96 -3.72
C ALA A 298 -34.33 -20.74 -4.94
N THR A 299 -35.22 -19.75 -4.85
CA THR A 299 -36.02 -19.29 -5.99
C THR A 299 -35.22 -18.21 -6.72
N PRO A 300 -35.03 -18.32 -8.05
CA PRO A 300 -34.34 -17.29 -8.83
C PRO A 300 -35.07 -15.94 -8.72
N VAL A 301 -34.36 -14.87 -8.40
CA VAL A 301 -34.89 -13.49 -8.39
C VAL A 301 -34.26 -12.73 -9.57
N PRO A 302 -35.03 -12.17 -10.52
CA PRO A 302 -34.46 -11.39 -11.61
C PRO A 302 -33.67 -10.17 -11.10
N LEU A 303 -32.46 -9.97 -11.61
CA LEU A 303 -31.63 -8.79 -11.35
C LEU A 303 -31.61 -7.84 -12.55
N ALA A 304 -31.47 -8.40 -13.75
CA ALA A 304 -31.42 -7.70 -15.02
C ALA A 304 -31.89 -8.65 -16.13
N PRO A 305 -32.13 -8.17 -17.37
CA PRO A 305 -32.43 -9.05 -18.50
C PRO A 305 -31.39 -10.16 -18.64
N GLY A 306 -31.83 -11.41 -18.58
CA GLY A 306 -30.97 -12.60 -18.65
C GLY A 306 -30.13 -12.86 -17.39
N VAL A 307 -30.31 -12.14 -16.28
CA VAL A 307 -29.52 -12.32 -15.04
C VAL A 307 -30.44 -12.56 -13.85
N VAL A 308 -30.16 -13.61 -13.07
CA VAL A 308 -30.93 -13.98 -11.87
C VAL A 308 -30.03 -14.14 -10.66
N LEU A 309 -30.50 -13.71 -9.50
CA LEU A 309 -29.90 -13.99 -8.20
C LEU A 309 -30.37 -15.35 -7.70
N LEU A 310 -29.44 -16.24 -7.37
CA LEU A 310 -29.71 -17.54 -6.78
C LEU A 310 -28.65 -17.83 -5.71
N ASN A 311 -29.08 -18.21 -4.51
CA ASN A 311 -28.16 -18.49 -3.39
C ASN A 311 -27.16 -17.35 -3.10
N GLU A 312 -27.62 -16.09 -3.21
CA GLU A 312 -26.79 -14.88 -3.06
C GLU A 312 -25.67 -14.73 -4.11
N GLU A 313 -25.66 -15.53 -5.18
CA GLU A 313 -24.75 -15.40 -6.33
C GLU A 313 -25.53 -14.98 -7.58
N ALA A 314 -24.93 -14.18 -8.46
CA ALA A 314 -25.49 -13.86 -9.76
C ALA A 314 -25.29 -15.03 -10.73
N HIS A 315 -26.36 -15.42 -11.41
CA HIS A 315 -26.40 -16.51 -12.38
C HIS A 315 -26.95 -16.03 -13.72
N ILE A 316 -26.48 -16.67 -14.80
CA ILE A 316 -27.04 -16.49 -16.14
C ILE A 316 -28.39 -17.20 -16.19
N ALA A 317 -29.43 -16.47 -16.58
CA ALA A 317 -30.77 -17.01 -16.77
C ALA A 317 -30.79 -17.98 -17.97
N PRO A 318 -31.67 -18.99 -17.97
CA PRO A 318 -31.73 -19.99 -19.04
C PRO A 318 -32.02 -19.42 -20.44
N ASP A 319 -32.71 -18.29 -20.52
CA ASP A 319 -33.14 -17.59 -21.72
C ASP A 319 -32.20 -16.44 -22.13
N ALA A 320 -31.07 -16.29 -21.44
CA ALA A 320 -30.10 -15.24 -21.72
C ALA A 320 -29.40 -15.43 -23.07
N ASP A 321 -29.29 -14.34 -23.84
CA ASP A 321 -28.43 -14.27 -25.02
C ASP A 321 -26.98 -14.00 -24.58
N VAL A 322 -26.24 -15.07 -24.30
CA VAL A 322 -24.83 -15.01 -23.91
C VAL A 322 -23.89 -14.62 -25.05
N ASP A 323 -24.38 -14.66 -26.28
CA ASP A 323 -23.61 -14.35 -27.48
C ASP A 323 -23.70 -12.84 -27.81
N GLU A 324 -24.57 -12.08 -27.14
CA GLU A 324 -24.58 -10.61 -27.23
C GLU A 324 -23.29 -10.02 -26.61
N GLN A 325 -22.57 -9.18 -27.36
CA GLN A 325 -21.31 -8.56 -26.93
C GLN A 325 -21.42 -7.86 -25.56
N ALA A 326 -22.53 -7.16 -25.30
CA ALA A 326 -22.77 -6.42 -24.07
C ALA A 326 -23.08 -7.31 -22.85
N TYR A 327 -23.39 -8.60 -23.06
CA TYR A 327 -23.92 -9.46 -22.02
C TYR A 327 -22.94 -9.69 -20.87
N VAL A 328 -21.64 -9.82 -21.15
CA VAL A 328 -20.62 -10.00 -20.10
C VAL A 328 -20.60 -8.81 -19.12
N PHE A 329 -20.66 -7.58 -19.62
CA PHE A 329 -20.65 -6.39 -18.78
C PHE A 329 -22.01 -6.15 -18.12
N ARG A 330 -23.12 -6.52 -18.79
CA ARG A 330 -24.45 -6.47 -18.16
C ARG A 330 -24.55 -7.44 -16.98
N PHE A 331 -24.04 -8.66 -17.15
CA PHE A 331 -23.98 -9.67 -16.09
C PHE A 331 -23.12 -9.18 -14.92
N ALA A 332 -21.93 -8.65 -15.22
CA ALA A 332 -21.02 -8.11 -14.22
C ALA A 332 -21.59 -6.88 -13.49
N ALA A 333 -22.13 -5.90 -14.22
CA ALA A 333 -22.76 -4.72 -13.65
C ALA A 333 -23.96 -5.09 -12.76
N ALA A 334 -24.84 -6.00 -13.22
CA ALA A 334 -25.98 -6.44 -12.42
C ALA A 334 -25.54 -7.14 -11.11
N ALA A 335 -24.47 -7.92 -11.15
CA ALA A 335 -23.90 -8.54 -9.96
C ALA A 335 -23.29 -7.50 -9.01
N ALA A 336 -22.48 -6.58 -9.54
CA ALA A 336 -21.80 -5.54 -8.78
C ALA A 336 -22.77 -4.56 -8.12
N HIS A 337 -23.77 -4.05 -8.86
CA HIS A 337 -24.82 -3.17 -8.32
C HIS A 337 -25.68 -3.84 -7.26
N ALA A 338 -25.85 -5.16 -7.32
CA ALA A 338 -26.52 -5.92 -6.28
C ALA A 338 -25.63 -6.21 -5.06
N GLY A 339 -24.32 -5.92 -5.14
CA GLY A 339 -23.32 -6.30 -4.14
C GLY A 339 -23.19 -7.81 -4.00
N ARG A 340 -23.33 -8.56 -5.11
CA ARG A 340 -23.35 -10.03 -5.11
C ARG A 340 -22.25 -10.63 -5.98
N PRO A 341 -21.57 -11.69 -5.52
CA PRO A 341 -20.58 -12.38 -6.33
C PRO A 341 -21.20 -13.08 -7.54
N MET A 342 -20.45 -13.17 -8.64
CA MET A 342 -20.85 -13.92 -9.83
C MET A 342 -20.59 -15.42 -9.65
N SER A 343 -21.52 -16.27 -10.10
CA SER A 343 -21.32 -17.73 -10.07
C SER A 343 -20.15 -18.16 -10.98
N GLY A 344 -19.24 -18.99 -10.47
CA GLY A 344 -18.12 -19.54 -11.25
C GLY A 344 -18.60 -20.36 -12.45
N ARG A 345 -19.77 -21.01 -12.36
CA ARG A 345 -20.40 -21.71 -13.50
C ARG A 345 -20.79 -20.75 -14.62
N SER A 346 -21.37 -19.60 -14.27
CA SER A 346 -21.75 -18.57 -15.23
C SER A 346 -20.52 -17.98 -15.91
N LEU A 347 -19.46 -17.67 -15.13
CA LEU A 347 -18.20 -17.14 -15.67
C LEU A 347 -17.53 -18.14 -16.64
N ARG A 348 -17.49 -19.44 -16.31
CA ARG A 348 -17.02 -20.49 -17.24
C ARG A 348 -17.85 -20.58 -18.52
N MET A 349 -19.16 -20.40 -18.41
CA MET A 349 -20.04 -20.40 -19.58
C MET A 349 -19.75 -19.21 -20.50
N LEU A 350 -19.57 -18.00 -19.94
CA LEU A 350 -19.19 -16.82 -20.71
C LEU A 350 -17.82 -16.96 -21.36
N ALA A 351 -16.86 -17.54 -20.65
CA ALA A 351 -15.51 -17.76 -21.17
C ALA A 351 -15.48 -18.75 -22.35
N SER A 352 -16.44 -19.70 -22.40
CA SER A 352 -16.49 -20.74 -23.44
C SER A 352 -17.42 -20.43 -24.62
N ARG A 353 -18.46 -19.60 -24.43
CA ARG A 353 -19.48 -19.35 -25.46
C ARG A 353 -19.58 -17.89 -25.92
N GLY A 354 -19.28 -16.92 -25.07
CA GLY A 354 -19.55 -15.51 -25.36
C GLY A 354 -18.75 -14.97 -26.55
N THR A 355 -19.33 -13.99 -27.25
CA THR A 355 -18.73 -13.33 -28.41
C THR A 355 -17.51 -12.49 -28.00
N PRO A 356 -16.36 -12.60 -28.70
CA PRO A 356 -15.21 -11.73 -28.44
C PRO A 356 -15.55 -10.28 -28.79
N PRO A 357 -14.84 -9.28 -28.25
CA PRO A 357 -15.01 -7.92 -28.75
C PRO A 357 -14.73 -7.91 -30.26
N GLY A 358 -15.53 -7.14 -31.00
CA GLY A 358 -15.22 -6.80 -32.39
C GLY A 358 -14.19 -5.68 -32.44
N GLU A 359 -13.92 -5.16 -33.64
CA GLU A 359 -13.05 -3.98 -33.84
C GLU A 359 -13.65 -2.72 -33.18
N GLU A 360 -14.97 -2.65 -33.05
CA GLU A 360 -15.68 -1.60 -32.32
C GLU A 360 -16.75 -2.20 -31.40
N TRP A 361 -16.92 -1.57 -30.23
CA TRP A 361 -17.99 -1.90 -29.30
C TRP A 361 -19.31 -1.28 -29.74
N THR A 362 -20.41 -1.99 -29.52
CA THR A 362 -21.73 -1.40 -29.68
C THR A 362 -22.01 -0.38 -28.57
N GLU A 363 -22.94 0.54 -28.83
CA GLU A 363 -23.44 1.48 -27.82
C GLU A 363 -23.94 0.77 -26.55
N THR A 364 -24.58 -0.40 -26.71
CA THR A 364 -25.06 -1.22 -25.60
C THR A 364 -23.91 -1.80 -24.77
N THR A 365 -22.82 -2.23 -25.41
CA THR A 365 -21.61 -2.72 -24.72
C THR A 365 -20.94 -1.58 -23.96
N ARG A 366 -20.76 -0.41 -24.59
CA ARG A 366 -20.19 0.78 -23.94
C ARG A 366 -20.98 1.19 -22.70
N ARG A 367 -22.32 1.26 -22.79
CA ARG A 367 -23.18 1.59 -21.64
C ARG A 367 -23.09 0.55 -20.52
N ALA A 368 -23.07 -0.73 -20.86
CA ALA A 368 -22.93 -1.80 -19.87
C ALA A 368 -21.56 -1.74 -19.18
N PHE A 369 -20.50 -1.41 -19.91
CA PHE A 369 -19.15 -1.22 -19.36
C PHE A 369 -19.09 -0.02 -18.41
N VAL A 370 -19.58 1.16 -18.83
CA VAL A 370 -19.65 2.35 -17.96
C VAL A 370 -20.51 2.07 -16.72
N SER A 371 -21.61 1.33 -16.86
CA SER A 371 -22.43 0.90 -15.72
C SER A 371 -21.66 -0.02 -14.76
N LEU A 372 -20.81 -0.91 -15.27
CA LEU A 372 -19.91 -1.72 -14.44
C LEU A 372 -18.89 -0.84 -13.70
N LEU A 373 -18.20 0.08 -14.39
CA LEU A 373 -17.26 1.01 -13.76
C LEU A 373 -17.93 1.87 -12.66
N GLY A 374 -19.21 2.21 -12.87
CA GLY A 374 -20.06 2.94 -11.94
C GLY A 374 -20.60 2.13 -10.74
N SER A 375 -20.00 0.98 -10.40
CA SER A 375 -20.48 0.09 -9.31
C SER A 375 -19.78 0.31 -7.96
N GLY A 376 -18.95 1.35 -7.85
CA GLY A 376 -18.26 1.74 -6.60
C GLY A 376 -17.40 0.62 -6.03
N ALA A 377 -17.52 0.38 -4.72
CA ALA A 377 -16.69 -0.60 -3.99
C ALA A 377 -16.82 -2.05 -4.50
N SER A 378 -17.89 -2.39 -5.22
CA SER A 378 -18.06 -3.74 -5.80
C SER A 378 -17.31 -3.94 -7.13
N LEU A 379 -16.70 -2.88 -7.68
CA LEU A 379 -16.00 -2.92 -8.96
C LEU A 379 -14.80 -3.87 -8.93
N ALA A 380 -13.89 -3.68 -7.97
CA ALA A 380 -12.65 -4.43 -7.89
C ALA A 380 -12.87 -5.97 -7.83
N PRO A 381 -13.66 -6.51 -6.87
CA PRO A 381 -13.90 -7.95 -6.82
C PRO A 381 -14.64 -8.48 -8.07
N THR A 382 -15.43 -7.64 -8.74
CA THR A 382 -16.13 -8.01 -9.97
C THR A 382 -15.18 -8.11 -11.17
N ILE A 383 -14.25 -7.17 -11.33
CA ILE A 383 -13.25 -7.21 -12.40
C ILE A 383 -12.25 -8.35 -12.16
N GLU A 384 -11.80 -8.56 -10.92
CA GLU A 384 -10.94 -9.69 -10.54
C GLU A 384 -11.62 -11.04 -10.87
N ALA A 385 -12.92 -11.15 -10.62
CA ALA A 385 -13.72 -12.32 -11.00
C ALA A 385 -13.78 -12.54 -12.51
N LEU A 386 -13.94 -11.48 -13.30
CA LEU A 386 -13.91 -11.57 -14.77
C LEU A 386 -12.53 -11.96 -15.28
N GLU A 387 -11.48 -11.32 -14.78
CA GLU A 387 -10.10 -11.50 -15.23
C GLU A 387 -9.57 -12.91 -14.95
N ARG A 388 -10.00 -13.56 -13.86
CA ARG A 388 -9.71 -14.98 -13.62
C ARG A 388 -10.10 -15.90 -14.78
N TYR A 389 -11.18 -15.57 -15.47
CA TYR A 389 -11.65 -16.30 -16.64
C TYR A 389 -11.21 -15.66 -17.96
N GLY A 390 -10.28 -14.70 -17.90
CA GLY A 390 -9.78 -13.92 -19.03
C GLY A 390 -10.84 -13.02 -19.67
N LEU A 391 -11.99 -12.80 -19.02
CA LEU A 391 -13.12 -12.08 -19.61
C LEU A 391 -12.88 -10.58 -19.67
N PHE A 392 -12.18 -10.00 -18.68
CA PHE A 392 -11.89 -8.57 -18.68
C PHE A 392 -10.82 -8.21 -19.73
N SER A 393 -9.64 -8.84 -19.65
CA SER A 393 -8.56 -8.67 -20.64
C SER A 393 -8.94 -9.10 -22.06
N ARG A 394 -10.01 -9.88 -22.23
CA ARG A 394 -10.57 -10.18 -23.55
C ARG A 394 -11.11 -8.91 -24.21
N PHE A 395 -11.76 -8.02 -23.46
CA PHE A 395 -12.36 -6.78 -23.94
C PHE A 395 -11.41 -5.58 -23.86
N VAL A 396 -10.53 -5.56 -22.84
CA VAL A 396 -9.50 -4.52 -22.65
C VAL A 396 -8.12 -5.20 -22.68
N PRO A 397 -7.56 -5.51 -23.87
CA PRO A 397 -6.30 -6.25 -23.97
C PRO A 397 -5.12 -5.62 -23.24
N GLU A 398 -5.10 -4.30 -23.16
CA GLU A 398 -4.08 -3.46 -22.54
C GLU A 398 -4.02 -3.69 -21.02
N TRP A 399 -5.10 -4.18 -20.42
CA TRP A 399 -5.13 -4.57 -19.00
C TRP A 399 -4.05 -5.59 -18.64
N ARG A 400 -3.67 -6.47 -19.58
CA ARG A 400 -2.63 -7.48 -19.36
C ARG A 400 -1.27 -6.87 -19.02
N ALA A 401 -1.00 -5.65 -19.50
CA ALA A 401 0.27 -4.97 -19.28
C ALA A 401 0.37 -4.40 -17.86
N VAL A 402 -0.75 -4.07 -17.23
CA VAL A 402 -0.82 -3.49 -15.87
C VAL A 402 -1.25 -4.49 -14.79
N ARG A 403 -1.75 -5.66 -15.19
CA ARG A 403 -2.21 -6.71 -14.28
C ARG A 403 -1.08 -7.19 -13.38
N SER A 404 -1.27 -7.02 -12.06
CA SER A 404 -0.31 -7.30 -11.00
C SER A 404 1.06 -6.64 -11.21
N LEU A 405 1.10 -5.52 -11.95
CA LEU A 405 2.33 -4.77 -12.19
C LEU A 405 2.70 -3.98 -10.93
N PRO A 406 3.89 -4.18 -10.33
CA PRO A 406 4.32 -3.41 -9.17
C PRO A 406 4.57 -1.94 -9.50
N GLN A 407 4.34 -1.05 -8.53
CA GLN A 407 4.63 0.38 -8.64
C GLN A 407 5.87 0.72 -7.81
N ARG A 408 7.00 1.01 -8.44
CA ARG A 408 8.28 1.22 -7.73
C ARG A 408 8.43 2.65 -7.17
N ASN A 409 7.40 3.14 -6.48
CA ASN A 409 7.41 4.44 -5.79
C ASN A 409 6.81 4.29 -4.38
N ALA A 410 7.44 4.94 -3.40
CA ALA A 410 7.17 4.80 -1.97
C ALA A 410 5.74 5.17 -1.53
N PHE A 411 4.99 5.89 -2.37
CA PHE A 411 3.61 6.28 -2.06
C PHE A 411 2.58 5.23 -2.39
N HIS A 412 2.85 4.37 -3.38
CA HIS A 412 1.86 3.38 -3.81
C HIS A 412 1.80 2.24 -2.82
N THR A 413 0.58 1.89 -2.44
CA THR A 413 0.32 0.71 -1.61
C THR A 413 0.04 -0.52 -2.50
N TYR A 414 -0.47 -0.27 -3.71
CA TYR A 414 -1.05 -1.29 -4.57
C TYR A 414 -0.34 -1.45 -5.92
N THR A 415 -0.50 -2.63 -6.54
CA THR A 415 -0.19 -2.86 -7.96
C THR A 415 -0.99 -1.92 -8.87
N VAL A 416 -0.51 -1.67 -10.09
CA VAL A 416 -1.14 -0.69 -11.01
C VAL A 416 -2.60 -1.02 -11.30
N ASP A 417 -2.92 -2.28 -11.59
CA ASP A 417 -4.30 -2.72 -11.81
C ASP A 417 -5.23 -2.47 -10.61
N HIS A 418 -4.80 -2.81 -9.40
CA HIS A 418 -5.61 -2.57 -8.21
C HIS A 418 -5.74 -1.07 -7.92
N HIS A 419 -4.67 -0.30 -8.15
CA HIS A 419 -4.69 1.16 -8.09
C HIS A 419 -5.73 1.75 -9.05
N LEU A 420 -5.74 1.33 -10.32
CA LEU A 420 -6.75 1.76 -11.30
C LEU A 420 -8.18 1.46 -10.81
N LEU A 421 -8.43 0.25 -10.28
CA LEU A 421 -9.75 -0.13 -9.77
C LEU A 421 -10.16 0.69 -8.55
N ALA A 422 -9.22 0.96 -7.63
CA ALA A 422 -9.44 1.81 -6.47
C ALA A 422 -9.71 3.27 -6.87
N THR A 423 -8.98 3.80 -7.84
CA THR A 423 -9.20 5.15 -8.40
C THR A 423 -10.59 5.25 -9.01
N ILE A 424 -11.02 4.28 -9.82
CA ILE A 424 -12.39 4.26 -10.37
C ILE A 424 -13.44 4.15 -9.25
N ALA A 425 -13.21 3.31 -8.23
CA ALA A 425 -14.11 3.18 -7.09
C ALA A 425 -14.24 4.48 -6.29
N ASN A 426 -13.14 5.23 -6.11
CA ASN A 426 -13.15 6.56 -5.48
C ASN A 426 -13.84 7.60 -6.39
N ALA A 427 -13.63 7.52 -7.71
CA ALA A 427 -14.25 8.42 -8.69
C ALA A 427 -15.78 8.36 -8.68
N ASN A 428 -16.36 7.24 -8.21
CA ASN A 428 -17.80 7.07 -8.08
C ASN A 428 -18.43 8.10 -7.11
N GLU A 429 -17.68 8.67 -6.16
CA GLU A 429 -18.19 9.70 -5.25
C GLU A 429 -18.50 11.02 -5.97
N PHE A 430 -17.85 11.29 -7.11
CA PHE A 430 -17.92 12.56 -7.83
C PHE A 430 -18.85 12.53 -9.05
N LEU A 431 -19.55 11.41 -9.32
CA LEU A 431 -20.38 11.26 -10.52
C LEU A 431 -21.51 12.29 -10.63
N ARG A 432 -21.90 12.92 -9.51
CA ARG A 432 -22.93 13.98 -9.47
C ARG A 432 -22.36 15.39 -9.61
N ASP A 433 -21.05 15.53 -9.46
CA ASP A 433 -20.35 16.81 -9.44
C ASP A 433 -19.77 17.17 -10.82
N VAL A 434 -19.72 16.20 -11.74
CA VAL A 434 -19.21 16.36 -13.10
C VAL A 434 -20.30 16.24 -14.15
N ALA A 435 -20.14 16.96 -15.27
CA ALA A 435 -21.09 16.92 -16.39
C ALA A 435 -21.07 15.59 -17.17
N ARG A 436 -19.91 14.94 -17.21
CA ARG A 436 -19.63 13.71 -17.98
C ARG A 436 -19.11 12.58 -17.08
N PRO A 437 -19.96 11.97 -16.23
CA PRO A 437 -19.56 10.90 -15.33
C PRO A 437 -19.02 9.66 -16.07
N ASP A 438 -19.48 9.44 -17.31
CA ASP A 438 -18.94 8.40 -18.19
C ASP A 438 -17.47 8.63 -18.54
N LEU A 439 -17.09 9.87 -18.88
CA LEU A 439 -15.71 10.23 -19.18
C LEU A 439 -14.83 10.23 -17.92
N LEU A 440 -15.37 10.58 -16.76
CA LEU A 440 -14.64 10.46 -15.49
C LEU A 440 -14.22 9.01 -15.22
N LEU A 441 -15.16 8.06 -15.34
CA LEU A 441 -14.90 6.65 -15.08
C LEU A 441 -13.93 6.04 -16.10
N VAL A 442 -14.05 6.38 -17.38
CA VAL A 442 -13.12 5.91 -18.42
C VAL A 442 -11.76 6.59 -18.30
N GLY A 443 -11.71 7.89 -18.02
CA GLY A 443 -10.47 8.61 -17.75
C GLY A 443 -9.72 8.03 -16.55
N ALA A 444 -10.43 7.68 -15.47
CA ALA A 444 -9.86 6.99 -14.31
C ALA A 444 -9.25 5.62 -14.66
N LEU A 445 -9.87 4.85 -15.57
CA LEU A 445 -9.29 3.61 -16.08
C LEU A 445 -8.04 3.84 -16.94
N MET A 446 -8.01 4.93 -17.70
CA MET A 446 -6.95 5.21 -18.68
C MET A 446 -5.73 5.92 -18.09
N HIS A 447 -5.87 6.70 -17.01
CA HIS A 447 -4.84 7.65 -16.54
C HIS A 447 -3.45 7.03 -16.37
N ASP A 448 -3.39 5.80 -15.85
CA ASP A 448 -2.16 5.08 -15.55
C ASP A 448 -1.96 3.81 -16.39
N LEU A 449 -2.83 3.58 -17.40
CA LEU A 449 -2.73 2.38 -18.24
C LEU A 449 -1.42 2.33 -19.03
N GLY A 450 -0.81 3.48 -19.30
CA GLY A 450 0.49 3.63 -19.96
C GLY A 450 1.67 3.06 -19.16
N LYS A 451 1.56 2.86 -17.83
CA LYS A 451 2.63 2.28 -17.00
C LYS A 451 3.05 0.87 -17.42
N GLY A 452 2.18 0.13 -18.09
CA GLY A 452 2.48 -1.19 -18.65
C GLY A 452 3.34 -1.18 -19.91
N TYR A 453 3.70 0.01 -20.43
CA TYR A 453 4.38 0.18 -21.71
C TYR A 453 5.72 0.90 -21.57
N PRO A 454 6.68 0.70 -22.49
CA PRO A 454 7.97 1.37 -22.43
C PRO A 454 7.87 2.89 -22.64
N GLY A 455 8.72 3.65 -21.94
CA GLY A 455 8.81 5.11 -22.10
C GLY A 455 8.20 5.87 -20.92
N ASP A 456 7.88 7.14 -21.12
CA ASP A 456 7.08 7.89 -20.17
C ASP A 456 5.64 7.37 -20.18
N HIS A 457 5.11 7.06 -19.00
CA HIS A 457 3.78 6.47 -18.87
C HIS A 457 2.64 7.39 -19.32
N THR A 458 2.81 8.72 -19.24
CA THR A 458 1.82 9.68 -19.72
C THR A 458 1.78 9.66 -21.23
N ASP A 459 2.95 9.76 -21.89
CA ASP A 459 3.06 9.71 -23.35
C ASP A 459 2.51 8.38 -23.90
N ALA A 460 2.87 7.27 -23.25
CA ALA A 460 2.34 5.94 -23.62
C ALA A 460 0.82 5.86 -23.41
N GLY A 461 0.31 6.41 -22.30
CA GLY A 461 -1.12 6.46 -22.00
C GLY A 461 -1.89 7.25 -23.06
N VAL A 462 -1.40 8.43 -23.43
CA VAL A 462 -1.98 9.27 -24.50
C VAL A 462 -2.02 8.52 -25.83
N ALA A 463 -0.94 7.83 -26.21
CA ALA A 463 -0.88 7.06 -27.44
C ALA A 463 -1.91 5.90 -27.49
N LEU A 464 -2.34 5.38 -26.33
CA LEU A 464 -3.35 4.32 -26.25
C LEU A 464 -4.79 4.85 -26.39
N VAL A 465 -5.05 6.14 -26.14
CA VAL A 465 -6.43 6.66 -26.06
C VAL A 465 -7.20 6.41 -27.35
N ASP A 466 -6.63 6.74 -28.52
CA ASP A 466 -7.34 6.60 -29.79
C ASP A 466 -7.73 5.14 -30.09
N ASP A 467 -6.85 4.19 -29.81
CA ASP A 467 -7.09 2.76 -30.04
C ASP A 467 -8.07 2.17 -29.02
N VAL A 468 -7.86 2.45 -27.73
CA VAL A 468 -8.64 1.85 -26.64
C VAL A 468 -10.02 2.49 -26.56
N VAL A 469 -10.07 3.81 -26.44
CA VAL A 469 -11.30 4.57 -26.22
C VAL A 469 -12.09 4.67 -27.52
N GLY A 470 -11.42 4.72 -28.68
CA GLY A 470 -12.05 4.59 -29.99
C GLY A 470 -12.74 3.24 -30.16
N ARG A 471 -12.06 2.13 -29.83
CA ARG A 471 -12.66 0.77 -29.83
C ARG A 471 -13.85 0.65 -28.88
N MET A 472 -13.84 1.35 -27.75
CA MET A 472 -14.98 1.41 -26.83
C MET A 472 -16.20 2.18 -27.40
N GLY A 473 -16.08 2.82 -28.56
CA GLY A 473 -17.16 3.52 -29.25
C GLY A 473 -17.34 4.98 -28.83
N PHE A 474 -16.31 5.63 -28.29
CA PHE A 474 -16.36 7.07 -27.95
C PHE A 474 -15.97 7.95 -29.14
N GLY A 475 -16.67 9.09 -29.28
CA GLY A 475 -16.47 10.02 -30.38
C GLY A 475 -15.14 10.78 -30.30
N PRO A 476 -14.74 11.50 -31.36
CA PRO A 476 -13.51 12.29 -31.35
C PRO A 476 -13.47 13.34 -30.23
N ASP A 477 -14.59 14.02 -29.94
CA ASP A 477 -14.65 15.03 -28.88
C ASP A 477 -14.42 14.41 -27.49
N ASP A 478 -15.05 13.27 -27.21
CA ASP A 478 -14.85 12.51 -25.96
C ASP A 478 -13.39 12.06 -25.81
N ARG A 479 -12.78 11.61 -26.91
CA ARG A 479 -11.38 11.17 -26.94
C ARG A 479 -10.41 12.31 -26.66
N ARG A 480 -10.68 13.54 -27.14
CA ARG A 480 -9.85 14.70 -26.79
C ARG A 480 -9.89 14.99 -25.28
N VAL A 481 -11.07 14.92 -24.66
CA VAL A 481 -11.21 15.13 -23.21
C VAL A 481 -10.45 14.06 -22.43
N ILE A 482 -10.62 12.78 -22.78
CA ILE A 482 -9.88 11.69 -22.11
C ILE A 482 -8.37 11.81 -22.37
N THR A 483 -7.95 12.23 -23.56
CA THR A 483 -6.53 12.51 -23.86
C THR A 483 -5.99 13.58 -22.92
N ALA A 484 -6.68 14.71 -22.76
CA ALA A 484 -6.28 15.77 -21.84
C ALA A 484 -6.26 15.30 -20.38
N MET A 485 -7.23 14.46 -19.98
CA MET A 485 -7.23 13.87 -18.64
C MET A 485 -6.01 12.98 -18.40
N VAL A 486 -5.62 12.13 -19.37
CA VAL A 486 -4.44 11.27 -19.28
C VAL A 486 -3.16 12.11 -19.33
N GLU A 487 -3.07 13.07 -20.26
CA GLU A 487 -1.89 13.93 -20.42
C GLU A 487 -1.62 14.80 -19.17
N HIS A 488 -2.67 15.25 -18.49
CA HIS A 488 -2.56 16.20 -17.40
C HIS A 488 -2.89 15.62 -16.02
N HIS A 489 -2.98 14.29 -15.85
CA HIS A 489 -3.38 13.66 -14.58
C HIS A 489 -2.49 14.05 -13.38
N LEU A 490 -1.22 14.40 -13.61
CA LEU A 490 -0.30 14.91 -12.58
C LEU A 490 -0.30 16.44 -12.43
N LEU A 491 -0.92 17.19 -13.34
CA LEU A 491 -0.87 18.66 -13.39
C LEU A 491 -1.40 19.29 -12.11
N LEU A 492 -2.63 18.95 -11.72
CA LEU A 492 -3.28 19.53 -10.54
C LEU A 492 -2.61 19.12 -9.21
N PRO A 493 -2.30 17.83 -8.93
CA PRO A 493 -1.68 17.48 -7.66
C PRO A 493 -0.28 18.08 -7.53
N GLU A 494 0.50 18.13 -8.60
CA GLU A 494 1.83 18.77 -8.56
C GLU A 494 1.73 20.28 -8.44
N THR A 495 0.84 20.94 -9.18
CA THR A 495 0.68 22.40 -9.10
C THR A 495 0.18 22.82 -7.72
N ALA A 496 -0.84 22.14 -7.20
CA ALA A 496 -1.41 22.44 -5.88
C ALA A 496 -0.38 22.33 -4.75
N THR A 497 0.59 21.43 -4.87
CA THR A 497 1.55 21.13 -3.81
C THR A 497 2.96 21.65 -4.04
N ARG A 498 3.29 22.15 -5.25
CA ARG A 498 4.63 22.64 -5.60
C ARG A 498 4.67 24.08 -6.12
N ARG A 499 3.52 24.75 -6.30
CA ARG A 499 3.46 26.12 -6.82
C ARG A 499 2.73 27.05 -5.86
N ASP A 500 3.08 28.33 -5.93
CA ASP A 500 2.37 29.37 -5.21
C ASP A 500 1.01 29.62 -5.89
N LEU A 501 -0.07 29.24 -5.22
CA LEU A 501 -1.44 29.41 -5.71
C LEU A 501 -1.87 30.88 -5.76
N SER A 502 -1.19 31.76 -5.02
CA SER A 502 -1.47 33.19 -5.02
C SER A 502 -0.89 33.92 -6.22
N ASP A 503 0.03 33.29 -6.97
CA ASP A 503 0.56 33.82 -8.23
C ASP A 503 -0.46 33.62 -9.36
N PRO A 504 -0.94 34.71 -10.01
CA PRO A 504 -1.90 34.63 -11.10
C PRO A 504 -1.46 33.72 -12.26
N ARG A 505 -0.15 33.61 -12.51
CA ARG A 505 0.39 32.78 -13.58
C ARG A 505 0.20 31.29 -13.29
N THR A 506 0.14 30.88 -12.01
CA THR A 506 -0.13 29.49 -11.63
C THR A 506 -1.48 29.03 -12.17
N ALA A 507 -2.56 29.74 -11.84
CA ALA A 507 -3.90 29.40 -12.34
C ALA A 507 -4.04 29.61 -13.86
N ALA A 508 -3.38 30.63 -14.43
CA ALA A 508 -3.40 30.87 -15.87
C ALA A 508 -2.74 29.74 -16.67
N ASN A 509 -1.62 29.20 -16.19
CA ASN A 509 -0.93 28.08 -16.83
C ASN A 509 -1.78 26.81 -16.79
N VAL A 510 -2.46 26.53 -15.67
CA VAL A 510 -3.39 25.40 -15.59
C VAL A 510 -4.57 25.61 -16.54
N ALA A 511 -5.16 26.81 -16.58
CA ALA A 511 -6.27 27.13 -17.47
C ALA A 511 -5.88 26.96 -18.96
N ALA A 512 -4.66 27.36 -19.33
CA ALA A 512 -4.13 27.19 -20.67
C ALA A 512 -3.91 25.71 -21.05
N ALA A 513 -3.46 24.89 -20.09
CA ALA A 513 -3.25 23.46 -20.31
C ALA A 513 -4.57 22.70 -20.44
N VAL A 514 -5.52 22.88 -19.50
CA VAL A 514 -6.80 22.15 -19.51
C VAL A 514 -7.77 22.64 -20.59
N GLY A 515 -7.64 23.90 -21.03
CA GLY A 515 -8.39 24.50 -22.12
C GLY A 515 -9.85 24.87 -21.82
N ASP A 516 -10.59 24.03 -21.09
CA ASP A 516 -12.00 24.24 -20.79
C ASP A 516 -12.43 23.77 -19.39
N ARG A 517 -13.63 24.21 -18.97
CA ARG A 517 -14.19 23.96 -17.63
C ARG A 517 -14.62 22.52 -17.40
N GLU A 518 -15.06 21.81 -18.45
CA GLU A 518 -15.47 20.41 -18.33
C GLU A 518 -14.24 19.55 -18.03
N THR A 519 -13.16 19.74 -18.78
CA THR A 519 -11.88 19.08 -18.58
C THR A 519 -11.29 19.38 -17.21
N LEU A 520 -11.31 20.64 -16.75
CA LEU A 520 -10.84 21.03 -15.41
C LEU A 520 -11.55 20.25 -14.29
N HIS A 521 -12.89 20.19 -14.31
CA HIS A 521 -13.64 19.53 -13.25
C HIS A 521 -13.51 18.00 -13.29
N LEU A 522 -13.41 17.40 -14.47
CA LEU A 522 -13.12 15.96 -14.61
C LEU A 522 -11.72 15.63 -14.08
N LEU A 523 -10.73 16.46 -14.41
CA LEU A 523 -9.35 16.30 -13.94
C LEU A 523 -9.23 16.50 -12.43
N ALA A 524 -9.98 17.43 -11.85
CA ALA A 524 -10.02 17.64 -10.40
C ALA A 524 -10.61 16.43 -9.66
N ALA A 525 -11.73 15.89 -10.15
CA ALA A 525 -12.33 14.68 -9.60
C ALA A 525 -11.41 13.46 -9.73
N LEU A 526 -10.74 13.30 -10.88
CA LEU A 526 -9.73 12.25 -11.08
C LEU A 526 -8.55 12.41 -10.11
N THR A 527 -8.04 13.63 -9.94
CA THR A 527 -6.91 13.94 -9.05
C THR A 527 -7.20 13.52 -7.61
N GLU A 528 -8.38 13.88 -7.09
CA GLU A 528 -8.77 13.50 -5.74
C GLU A 528 -8.99 11.98 -5.62
N ALA A 529 -9.65 11.36 -6.60
CA ALA A 529 -9.87 9.91 -6.61
C ALA A 529 -8.56 9.11 -6.65
N ASP A 530 -7.61 9.55 -7.44
CA ASP A 530 -6.28 8.94 -7.63
C ASP A 530 -5.39 9.12 -6.39
N SER A 531 -5.37 10.32 -5.84
CA SER A 531 -4.64 10.62 -4.61
C SER A 531 -5.13 9.76 -3.44
N ARG A 532 -6.44 9.51 -3.34
CA ARG A 532 -7.02 8.60 -2.33
C ARG A 532 -6.66 7.13 -2.55
N ALA A 533 -6.44 6.71 -3.80
CA ALA A 533 -6.10 5.33 -4.16
C ALA A 533 -4.62 5.00 -3.94
N THR A 534 -3.74 6.01 -4.04
CA THR A 534 -2.28 5.85 -3.95
C THR A 534 -1.83 5.29 -2.60
N GLY A 535 -2.31 5.86 -1.48
CA GLY A 535 -1.97 5.39 -0.13
C GLY A 535 -2.29 6.41 0.98
N PRO A 536 -2.18 6.03 2.26
CA PRO A 536 -2.62 6.85 3.40
C PRO A 536 -1.87 8.20 3.57
N GLY A 537 -0.69 8.37 2.97
CA GLY A 537 0.04 9.65 2.96
C GLY A 537 -0.21 10.53 1.73
N ALA A 538 -0.90 10.00 0.71
CA ALA A 538 -1.08 10.69 -0.56
C ALA A 538 -2.20 11.75 -0.51
N TRP A 539 -3.22 11.55 0.32
CA TRP A 539 -4.35 12.47 0.46
C TRP A 539 -4.57 12.93 1.91
N SER A 540 -4.88 14.21 2.10
CA SER A 540 -5.15 14.82 3.42
C SER A 540 -6.13 15.99 3.29
N ASP A 541 -6.72 16.46 4.40
CA ASP A 541 -7.66 17.60 4.38
C ASP A 541 -6.98 18.87 3.85
N TRP A 542 -5.69 19.03 4.15
CA TRP A 542 -4.89 20.14 3.65
C TRP A 542 -4.67 20.07 2.13
N LYS A 543 -4.30 18.90 1.58
CA LYS A 543 -4.15 18.74 0.12
C LYS A 543 -5.46 18.98 -0.60
N LYS A 544 -6.58 18.57 0.00
CA LYS A 544 -7.92 18.87 -0.50
C LYS A 544 -8.16 20.38 -0.60
N ALA A 545 -7.84 21.15 0.44
CA ALA A 545 -8.01 22.59 0.43
C ALA A 545 -7.19 23.27 -0.69
N LEU A 546 -5.93 22.87 -0.86
CA LEU A 546 -5.07 23.38 -1.94
C LEU A 546 -5.62 23.05 -3.33
N LEU A 547 -6.09 21.82 -3.55
CA LEU A 547 -6.71 21.42 -4.81
C LEU A 547 -7.97 22.25 -5.09
N SER A 548 -8.86 22.40 -4.10
CA SER A 548 -10.08 23.20 -4.26
C SER A 548 -9.77 24.66 -4.59
N GLU A 549 -8.80 25.28 -3.90
CA GLU A 549 -8.37 26.65 -4.18
C GLU A 549 -7.83 26.81 -5.61
N LEU A 550 -6.94 25.91 -6.04
CA LEU A 550 -6.40 25.92 -7.41
C LEU A 550 -7.52 25.78 -8.46
N VAL A 551 -8.46 24.88 -8.25
CA VAL A 551 -9.60 24.65 -9.16
C VAL A 551 -10.50 25.88 -9.24
N ASP A 552 -10.82 26.51 -8.11
CA ASP A 552 -11.65 27.72 -8.07
C ASP A 552 -11.00 28.90 -8.80
N LEU A 553 -9.69 29.11 -8.59
CA LEU A 553 -8.91 30.13 -9.28
C LEU A 553 -8.85 29.86 -10.79
N THR A 554 -8.60 28.62 -11.18
CA THR A 554 -8.53 28.21 -12.60
C THR A 554 -9.90 28.35 -13.27
N ASP A 555 -10.99 27.95 -12.62
CA ASP A 555 -12.36 28.13 -13.15
C ASP A 555 -12.72 29.61 -13.30
N ALA A 556 -12.22 30.48 -12.41
CA ALA A 556 -12.35 31.92 -12.57
C ALA A 556 -11.62 32.44 -13.83
N VAL A 557 -10.38 32.00 -14.08
CA VAL A 557 -9.63 32.33 -15.31
C VAL A 557 -10.40 31.89 -16.55
N LEU A 558 -10.90 30.65 -16.58
CA LEU A 558 -11.65 30.10 -17.71
C LEU A 558 -12.98 30.82 -17.96
N ARG A 559 -13.58 31.45 -16.93
CA ARG A 559 -14.74 32.34 -17.07
C ARG A 559 -14.37 33.75 -17.54
N GLY A 560 -13.08 34.03 -17.75
CA GLY A 560 -12.56 35.34 -18.16
C GLY A 560 -12.38 36.34 -17.02
N ALA A 561 -12.37 35.89 -15.76
CA ALA A 561 -12.05 36.76 -14.64
C ALA A 561 -10.54 37.01 -14.56
N ALA A 562 -10.14 38.23 -14.22
CA ALA A 562 -8.75 38.50 -13.84
C ALA A 562 -8.49 37.89 -12.47
N VAL A 563 -7.47 37.03 -12.35
CA VAL A 563 -6.99 36.57 -11.05
C VAL A 563 -6.29 37.77 -10.39
N PRO A 564 -6.75 38.24 -9.22
CA PRO A 564 -6.09 39.35 -8.54
C PRO A 564 -4.64 38.97 -8.24
N ALA A 565 -3.68 39.82 -8.60
CA ALA A 565 -2.31 39.67 -8.13
C ALA A 565 -2.32 39.84 -6.60
N SER A 566 -2.18 38.74 -5.86
CA SER A 566 -2.29 38.75 -4.39
C SER A 566 -1.05 39.30 -3.68
N ALA A 567 -0.03 39.75 -4.43
CA ALA A 567 1.28 40.09 -3.88
C ALA A 567 1.31 41.26 -2.87
N THR A 568 0.22 42.00 -2.69
CA THR A 568 0.19 43.20 -1.82
C THR A 568 -0.97 43.27 -0.82
N THR A 569 -1.89 42.29 -0.79
CA THR A 569 -3.05 42.36 0.13
C THR A 569 -3.01 41.19 1.10
N ARG A 570 -2.70 41.48 2.37
CA ARG A 570 -2.81 40.52 3.47
C ARG A 570 -4.28 40.14 3.66
N SER A 571 -4.55 38.90 4.11
CA SER A 571 -5.89 38.55 4.57
C SER A 571 -6.23 39.38 5.82
N PRO A 572 -7.52 39.57 6.17
CA PRO A 572 -7.91 40.30 7.37
C PRO A 572 -7.25 39.77 8.66
N ASP A 573 -6.97 38.47 8.73
CA ASP A 573 -6.27 37.85 9.85
C ASP A 573 -4.79 38.23 9.91
N LEU A 574 -4.12 38.28 8.75
CA LEU A 574 -2.72 38.70 8.66
C LEU A 574 -2.59 40.21 8.94
N ASP A 575 -3.55 41.03 8.50
CA ASP A 575 -3.61 42.46 8.86
C ASP A 575 -3.84 42.67 10.35
N ARG A 576 -4.70 41.85 10.98
CA ARG A 576 -4.91 41.86 12.43
C ARG A 576 -3.59 41.55 13.16
N LEU A 577 -2.85 40.54 12.71
CA LEU A 577 -1.57 40.17 13.33
C LEU A 577 -0.50 41.25 13.10
N ALA A 578 -0.40 41.79 11.89
CA ALA A 578 0.52 42.88 11.56
C ALA A 578 0.26 44.13 12.40
N GLY A 579 -1.01 44.50 12.62
CA GLY A 579 -1.41 45.64 13.43
C GLY A 579 -1.04 45.54 14.91
N GLN A 580 -0.62 44.36 15.38
CA GLN A 580 -0.12 44.18 16.74
C GLN A 580 1.36 44.57 16.89
N VAL A 581 2.12 44.61 15.79
CA VAL A 581 3.55 44.92 15.81
C VAL A 581 3.77 46.39 16.18
N THR A 582 4.13 46.66 17.43
CA THR A 582 4.53 47.98 17.92
C THR A 582 5.97 47.97 18.41
N ASN A 583 6.74 49.04 18.19
CA ASN A 583 8.10 49.23 18.71
C ASN A 583 9.12 48.08 18.47
N GLY A 584 8.94 47.23 17.45
CA GLY A 584 9.88 46.13 17.13
C GLY A 584 9.53 44.79 17.79
N ASP A 585 8.37 44.69 18.43
CA ASP A 585 7.87 43.44 18.99
C ASP A 585 7.57 42.39 17.90
N VAL A 586 7.93 41.14 18.18
CA VAL A 586 7.57 39.99 17.35
C VAL A 586 6.26 39.39 17.88
N HIS A 587 5.28 39.21 17.01
CA HIS A 587 4.04 38.49 17.33
C HIS A 587 4.06 37.12 16.68
N ILE A 588 3.75 36.09 17.47
CA ILE A 588 3.71 34.70 17.01
C ILE A 588 2.33 34.16 17.35
N GLU A 589 1.67 33.58 16.37
CA GLU A 589 0.36 32.93 16.50
C GLU A 589 0.46 31.50 15.95
N VAL A 590 0.04 30.50 16.73
CA VAL A 590 -0.06 29.12 16.28
C VAL A 590 -1.54 28.74 16.20
N VAL A 591 -2.02 28.45 15.00
CA VAL A 591 -3.39 28.02 14.74
C VAL A 591 -3.38 26.52 14.43
N PRO A 592 -3.87 25.66 15.34
CA PRO A 592 -3.95 24.23 15.09
C PRO A 592 -5.02 23.93 14.02
N GLN A 593 -4.67 23.15 13.00
CA GLN A 593 -5.60 22.60 12.00
C GLN A 593 -5.67 21.07 12.12
N THR A 594 -6.40 20.37 11.26
CA THR A 594 -6.54 18.90 11.34
C THR A 594 -5.19 18.20 11.24
N ASP A 595 -4.45 18.45 10.14
CA ASP A 595 -3.22 17.71 9.78
C ASP A 595 -1.93 18.53 9.92
N VAL A 596 -2.05 19.84 10.13
CA VAL A 596 -0.93 20.78 10.20
C VAL A 596 -1.11 21.76 11.35
N ASP A 597 -0.01 22.33 11.84
CA ASP A 597 -0.02 23.53 12.67
C ASP A 597 0.38 24.73 11.79
N LEU A 598 -0.46 25.77 11.80
CA LEU A 598 -0.19 27.01 11.09
C LEU A 598 0.52 27.99 12.02
N LEU A 599 1.80 28.27 11.77
CA LEU A 599 2.60 29.23 12.52
C LEU A 599 2.67 30.54 11.75
N ARG A 600 2.18 31.63 12.35
CA ARG A 600 2.25 32.98 11.79
C ARG A 600 3.16 33.85 12.64
N ILE A 601 4.06 34.57 12.01
CA ILE A 601 5.05 35.43 12.66
C ILE A 601 4.97 36.81 12.02
N ALA A 602 4.64 37.83 12.82
CA ALA A 602 4.67 39.22 12.38
C ALA A 602 5.82 39.96 13.07
N SER A 603 6.67 40.65 12.28
CA SER A 603 7.79 41.44 12.78
C SER A 603 8.18 42.54 11.79
N ARG A 604 9.10 43.45 12.15
CA ARG A 604 9.69 44.36 11.16
C ARG A 604 10.54 43.58 10.17
N ASP A 605 10.36 43.88 8.88
CA ASP A 605 11.09 43.21 7.82
C ASP A 605 12.60 43.55 7.86
N ARG A 606 13.43 42.56 7.50
CA ARG A 606 14.89 42.68 7.38
C ARG A 606 15.46 41.50 6.59
N ALA A 607 16.60 41.74 5.95
CA ALA A 607 17.33 40.69 5.22
C ALA A 607 17.57 39.45 6.11
N GLY A 608 17.23 38.28 5.59
CA GLY A 608 17.43 36.99 6.25
C GLY A 608 16.39 36.61 7.30
N LEU A 609 15.31 37.39 7.47
CA LEU A 609 14.22 37.06 8.40
C LEU A 609 13.66 35.65 8.19
N PHE A 610 13.31 35.33 6.95
CA PHE A 610 12.78 34.01 6.56
C PHE A 610 13.77 32.87 6.90
N SER A 611 15.07 33.08 6.60
CA SER A 611 16.12 32.11 6.91
C SER A 611 16.30 31.89 8.42
N LEU A 612 16.24 32.96 9.22
CA LEU A 612 16.33 32.85 10.68
C LEU A 612 15.18 32.02 11.26
N ILE A 613 13.96 32.22 10.76
CA ILE A 613 12.78 31.48 11.20
C ILE A 613 12.91 30.00 10.83
N THR A 614 13.23 29.68 9.57
CA THR A 614 13.37 28.29 9.13
C THR A 614 14.48 27.55 9.91
N GLY A 615 15.58 28.24 10.22
CA GLY A 615 16.65 27.70 11.05
C GLY A 615 16.23 27.41 12.49
N ALA A 616 15.43 28.30 13.10
CA ALA A 616 14.85 28.05 14.42
C ALA A 616 13.89 26.85 14.41
N LEU A 617 13.02 26.72 13.40
CA LEU A 617 12.15 25.54 13.26
C LEU A 617 12.95 24.25 13.09
N ALA A 618 14.00 24.27 12.28
CA ALA A 618 14.90 23.14 12.08
C ALA A 618 15.61 22.71 13.38
N LEU A 619 15.96 23.63 14.29
CA LEU A 619 16.52 23.29 15.60
C LEU A 619 15.58 22.44 16.46
N HIS A 620 14.26 22.58 16.26
CA HIS A 620 13.26 21.76 16.93
C HIS A 620 12.91 20.48 16.17
N GLY A 621 13.46 20.28 14.97
CA GLY A 621 13.14 19.14 14.11
C GLY A 621 11.70 19.16 13.61
N LEU A 622 11.15 20.36 13.42
CA LEU A 622 9.82 20.55 12.84
C LEU A 622 9.91 20.46 11.32
N ASP A 623 8.93 19.78 10.74
CA ASP A 623 8.85 19.56 9.30
C ASP A 623 7.93 20.62 8.67
N VAL A 624 8.51 21.48 7.84
CA VAL A 624 7.82 22.59 7.18
C VAL A 624 7.39 22.13 5.79
N ILE A 625 6.09 22.20 5.49
CA ILE A 625 5.53 21.75 4.21
C ILE A 625 4.99 22.90 3.35
N GLY A 626 5.25 24.14 3.75
CA GLY A 626 4.88 25.33 3.00
C GLY A 626 5.13 26.59 3.81
N ALA A 627 5.55 27.65 3.13
CA ALA A 627 5.80 28.94 3.75
C ALA A 627 5.47 30.11 2.80
N ALA A 628 4.96 31.20 3.35
CA ALA A 628 4.69 32.42 2.61
C ALA A 628 5.20 33.61 3.42
N ALA A 629 5.88 34.54 2.78
CA ALA A 629 6.44 35.73 3.42
C ALA A 629 5.85 36.99 2.78
N THR A 630 5.05 37.73 3.54
CA THR A 630 4.36 38.92 3.02
C THR A 630 4.78 40.16 3.76
N THR A 631 5.61 40.98 3.11
CA THR A 631 5.89 42.35 3.54
C THR A 631 4.94 43.32 2.84
N ALA A 632 4.24 44.16 3.61
CA ALA A 632 3.42 45.25 3.08
C ALA A 632 4.18 46.58 3.11
N ALA A 633 3.59 47.63 2.52
CA ALA A 633 4.21 48.96 2.44
C ALA A 633 4.49 49.61 3.81
N ASP A 634 3.93 49.07 4.90
CA ASP A 634 4.20 49.48 6.28
C ASP A 634 5.55 48.98 6.83
N GLY A 635 6.29 48.14 6.07
CA GLY A 635 7.56 47.57 6.47
C GLY A 635 7.44 46.45 7.52
N ILE A 636 6.23 45.96 7.76
CA ILE A 636 5.98 44.77 8.59
C ILE A 636 6.01 43.54 7.68
N ALA A 637 6.76 42.52 8.05
CA ALA A 637 6.70 41.20 7.45
C ALA A 637 5.75 40.33 8.25
N VAL A 638 4.87 39.61 7.55
CA VAL A 638 4.06 38.54 8.13
C VAL A 638 4.37 37.25 7.39
N ASP A 639 5.04 36.34 8.09
CA ASP A 639 5.47 35.06 7.55
C ASP A 639 4.56 33.95 8.10
N GLU A 640 4.02 33.14 7.22
CA GLU A 640 3.16 32.00 7.54
C GLU A 640 3.88 30.71 7.18
N PHE A 641 4.00 29.79 8.14
CA PHE A 641 4.61 28.48 7.98
C PHE A 641 3.60 27.39 8.30
N ARG A 642 3.48 26.39 7.42
CA ARG A 642 2.67 25.20 7.63
C ARG A 642 3.58 24.07 8.11
N ILE A 643 3.31 23.57 9.31
CA ILE A 643 4.16 22.57 9.97
C ILE A 643 3.40 21.26 10.06
N ALA A 644 3.97 20.20 9.49
CA ALA A 644 3.34 18.88 9.48
C ALA A 644 3.28 18.28 10.88
N ARG A 645 2.14 17.64 11.21
CA ARG A 645 1.99 16.93 12.48
C ARG A 645 2.48 15.49 12.37
N THR A 646 3.33 15.09 13.31
CA THR A 646 3.68 13.68 13.49
C THR A 646 2.73 13.04 14.50
N PRO A 647 1.99 11.95 14.14
CA PRO A 647 1.09 11.28 15.07
C PRO A 647 1.76 10.90 16.39
N GLY A 648 1.17 11.29 17.52
CA GLY A 648 1.69 11.00 18.86
C GLY A 648 2.84 11.90 19.34
N VAL A 649 3.29 12.86 18.53
CA VAL A 649 4.32 13.84 18.88
C VAL A 649 3.72 15.24 18.81
N GLN A 650 3.71 15.96 19.93
CA GLN A 650 3.31 17.37 19.94
C GLN A 650 4.55 18.28 20.04
N PRO A 651 4.70 19.26 19.12
CA PRO A 651 5.72 20.30 19.28
C PRO A 651 5.58 21.01 20.62
N ASN A 652 6.70 21.28 21.29
CA ASN A 652 6.71 22.16 22.45
C ASN A 652 6.72 23.61 21.97
N TRP A 653 5.54 24.12 21.61
CA TRP A 653 5.37 25.47 21.06
C TRP A 653 5.92 26.57 21.98
N VAL A 654 5.84 26.41 23.31
CA VAL A 654 6.41 27.36 24.27
C VAL A 654 7.93 27.48 24.09
N LYS A 655 8.62 26.35 23.92
CA LYS A 655 10.07 26.36 23.69
C LYS A 655 10.42 26.89 22.30
N VAL A 656 9.65 26.49 21.29
CA VAL A 656 9.82 26.95 19.90
C VAL A 656 9.67 28.47 19.81
N GLU A 657 8.63 29.04 20.43
CA GLU A 657 8.42 30.48 20.50
C GLU A 657 9.56 31.21 21.24
N HIS A 658 10.06 30.65 22.34
CA HIS A 658 11.18 31.23 23.07
C HIS A 658 12.46 31.27 22.21
N ASP A 659 12.83 30.15 21.60
CA ASP A 659 14.02 30.05 20.75
C ASP A 659 13.85 30.90 19.46
N LEU A 660 12.65 30.99 18.88
CA LEU A 660 12.33 31.90 17.76
C LEU A 660 12.53 33.36 18.14
N ARG A 661 11.99 33.80 19.28
CA ARG A 661 12.17 35.18 19.77
C ARG A 661 13.65 35.49 20.01
N GLY A 662 14.39 34.55 20.62
CA GLY A 662 15.83 34.69 20.83
C GLY A 662 16.63 34.78 19.52
N ALA A 663 16.26 33.97 18.51
CA ALA A 663 16.87 34.04 17.18
C ALA A 663 16.61 35.39 16.51
N LEU A 664 15.36 35.88 16.59
CA LEU A 664 14.98 37.17 16.03
C LEU A 664 15.64 38.35 16.79
N ALA A 665 15.87 38.24 18.09
CA ALA A 665 16.61 39.23 18.87
C ALA A 665 18.14 39.20 18.64
N GLY A 666 18.66 38.17 17.94
CA GLY A 666 20.11 37.95 17.77
C GLY A 666 20.79 37.37 19.02
N GLU A 667 20.02 36.86 19.98
CA GLU A 667 20.50 36.23 21.22
C GLU A 667 20.86 34.74 21.00
N VAL A 668 20.34 34.14 19.94
CA VAL A 668 20.58 32.75 19.56
C VAL A 668 21.32 32.69 18.23
N ASP A 669 22.54 32.16 18.27
CA ASP A 669 23.30 31.79 17.08
C ASP A 669 22.75 30.46 16.51
N ILE A 670 21.82 30.60 15.56
CA ILE A 670 21.14 29.48 14.90
C ILE A 670 22.13 28.61 14.13
N GLU A 671 23.05 29.23 13.40
CA GLU A 671 24.03 28.54 12.56
C GLU A 671 24.95 27.64 13.42
N ALA A 672 25.54 28.20 14.47
CA ALA A 672 26.40 27.44 15.37
C ALA A 672 25.66 26.29 16.08
N ARG A 673 24.40 26.49 16.49
CA ARG A 673 23.59 25.44 17.13
C ARG A 673 23.20 24.32 16.16
N LEU A 674 22.86 24.66 14.91
CA LEU A 674 22.56 23.66 13.88
C LEU A 674 23.81 22.85 13.52
N GLU A 675 24.96 23.50 13.33
CA GLU A 675 26.23 22.80 13.11
C GLU A 675 26.58 21.82 14.24
N GLN A 676 26.42 22.25 15.50
CA GLN A 676 26.67 21.40 16.66
C GLN A 676 25.76 20.15 16.66
N ARG A 677 24.48 20.33 16.31
CA ARG A 677 23.51 19.24 16.23
C ARG A 677 23.82 18.29 15.07
N LEU A 678 24.14 18.80 13.90
CA LEU A 678 24.54 18.03 12.71
C LEU A 678 25.79 17.17 12.98
N ARG A 679 26.82 17.74 13.63
CA ARG A 679 28.03 17.01 14.04
C ARG A 679 27.74 15.85 15.01
N SER A 680 26.74 16.00 15.86
CA SER A 680 26.30 14.95 16.80
C SER A 680 25.51 13.82 16.12
N GLN A 681 24.74 14.13 15.08
CA GLN A 681 23.92 13.16 14.33
C GLN A 681 24.71 12.41 13.24
N ASN A 682 25.72 13.04 12.63
CA ASN A 682 26.57 12.43 11.60
C ASN A 682 27.37 11.19 12.08
N ARG A 683 27.52 10.97 13.39
CA ARG A 683 28.13 9.74 13.94
C ARG A 683 27.22 8.52 13.91
N ARG A 684 25.90 8.68 13.76
CA ARG A 684 24.90 7.58 13.77
C ARG A 684 24.39 7.18 12.38
N ARG A 685 24.47 8.05 11.38
CA ARG A 685 23.82 7.87 10.05
C ARG A 685 24.72 7.33 8.93
N ARG A 686 25.94 6.86 9.22
CA ARG A 686 26.87 6.36 8.19
C ARG A 686 26.51 4.99 7.57
N ALA A 687 25.28 4.52 7.76
CA ALA A 687 24.72 3.34 7.13
C ALA A 687 23.33 3.71 6.62
N ILE A 688 23.01 3.29 5.40
CA ILE A 688 21.81 3.59 4.60
C ILE A 688 22.00 4.82 3.71
N ALA A 689 22.61 4.58 2.54
CA ALA A 689 22.34 5.38 1.36
C ALA A 689 21.80 4.41 0.31
N ALA A 690 20.50 4.53 0.01
CA ALA A 690 19.96 4.08 -1.27
C ALA A 690 20.54 4.97 -2.38
N ALA A 691 20.38 4.58 -3.64
CA ALA A 691 20.97 5.21 -4.83
C ALA A 691 20.98 6.75 -4.78
N PRO A 692 21.99 7.42 -5.35
CA PRO A 692 22.15 8.86 -5.20
C PRO A 692 20.98 9.60 -5.88
N ALA A 693 20.08 10.15 -5.07
CA ALA A 693 19.16 11.20 -5.50
C ALA A 693 19.97 12.30 -6.20
N ARG A 694 19.55 12.72 -7.39
CA ARG A 694 20.26 13.72 -8.18
C ARG A 694 19.91 15.10 -7.62
N LEU A 695 20.94 15.85 -7.22
CA LEU A 695 20.80 17.26 -6.88
C LEU A 695 20.59 18.09 -8.14
N GLU A 696 19.40 18.68 -8.29
CA GLU A 696 19.01 19.52 -9.41
C GLU A 696 18.56 20.90 -8.92
N VAL A 697 18.95 21.95 -9.66
CA VAL A 697 18.55 23.33 -9.38
C VAL A 697 18.07 23.96 -10.69
N LEU A 698 16.79 24.31 -10.74
CA LEU A 698 16.11 24.96 -11.86
C LEU A 698 15.80 26.40 -11.48
N ILE A 699 16.03 27.34 -12.40
CA ILE A 699 15.74 28.77 -12.20
C ILE A 699 15.00 29.27 -13.43
N SER A 700 13.86 29.94 -13.24
CA SER A 700 13.01 30.43 -14.33
C SER A 700 12.39 31.79 -14.01
N ASN A 701 12.43 32.70 -14.99
CA ASN A 701 11.65 33.95 -14.99
C ASN A 701 10.33 33.82 -15.77
N GLU A 702 10.06 32.67 -16.37
CA GLU A 702 8.82 32.46 -17.14
C GLU A 702 7.67 32.02 -16.24
N ALA A 703 7.98 31.40 -15.09
CA ALA A 703 7.01 30.81 -14.18
C ALA A 703 6.20 31.83 -13.34
N SER A 704 6.63 33.10 -13.28
CA SER A 704 5.95 34.20 -12.58
C SER A 704 6.13 35.49 -13.38
N ASP A 705 5.21 36.45 -13.25
CA ASP A 705 5.32 37.78 -13.87
C ASP A 705 6.13 38.78 -13.05
N SER A 706 6.36 38.49 -11.77
CA SER A 706 6.96 39.44 -10.82
C SER A 706 8.19 38.90 -10.09
N THR A 707 8.37 37.58 -10.03
CA THR A 707 9.47 36.93 -9.28
C THR A 707 10.25 35.95 -10.16
N THR A 708 11.45 35.60 -9.71
CA THR A 708 12.20 34.46 -10.24
C THR A 708 11.86 33.22 -9.43
N VAL A 709 11.52 32.13 -10.10
CA VAL A 709 11.24 30.84 -9.44
C VAL A 709 12.51 30.00 -9.41
N VAL A 710 12.93 29.58 -8.21
CA VAL A 710 14.07 28.71 -7.96
C VAL A 710 13.54 27.39 -7.39
N GLU A 711 13.61 26.31 -8.17
CA GLU A 711 13.23 24.96 -7.75
C GLU A 711 14.49 24.13 -7.47
N VAL A 712 14.56 23.53 -6.29
CA VAL A 712 15.67 22.69 -5.85
C VAL A 712 15.14 21.29 -5.54
N ARG A 713 15.71 20.28 -6.20
CA ARG A 713 15.45 18.86 -5.92
C ARG A 713 16.70 18.24 -5.33
N ALA A 714 16.60 17.66 -4.14
CA ALA A 714 17.76 17.13 -3.42
C ALA A 714 17.39 15.96 -2.51
N PRO A 715 18.33 15.09 -2.13
CA PRO A 715 18.08 14.14 -1.05
C PRO A 715 17.71 14.84 0.27
N ASP A 716 16.76 14.28 1.01
CA ASP A 716 16.36 14.79 2.31
C ASP A 716 17.55 14.73 3.29
N ALA A 717 17.81 15.88 3.92
CA ALA A 717 18.88 16.07 4.87
C ALA A 717 18.43 17.04 5.98
N PRO A 718 19.05 16.99 7.17
CA PRO A 718 18.61 17.89 8.23
C PRO A 718 18.84 19.35 7.84
N ALA A 719 17.82 20.18 8.08
CA ALA A 719 17.82 21.62 7.86
C ALA A 719 18.00 22.08 6.40
N VAL A 720 17.58 21.30 5.39
CA VAL A 720 17.67 21.70 3.97
C VAL A 720 17.02 23.07 3.70
N LEU A 721 15.78 23.28 4.14
CA LEU A 721 15.07 24.55 3.93
C LEU A 721 15.85 25.76 4.48
N TYR A 722 16.49 25.62 5.64
CA TYR A 722 17.35 26.65 6.22
C TYR A 722 18.59 26.90 5.35
N ARG A 723 19.29 25.84 4.94
CA ARG A 723 20.51 25.94 4.12
C ARG A 723 20.22 26.64 2.79
N LEU A 724 19.10 26.30 2.14
CA LEU A 724 18.67 26.91 0.88
C LEU A 724 18.25 28.37 1.07
N SER A 725 17.38 28.67 2.03
CA SER A 725 16.96 30.05 2.29
C SER A 725 18.12 30.95 2.75
N HIS A 726 19.10 30.39 3.46
CA HIS A 726 20.32 31.10 3.85
C HIS A 726 21.22 31.42 2.65
N ALA A 727 21.38 30.47 1.73
CA ALA A 727 22.12 30.70 0.48
C ALA A 727 21.42 31.75 -0.40
N LEU A 728 20.09 31.71 -0.53
CA LEU A 728 19.33 32.75 -1.23
C LEU A 728 19.53 34.14 -0.59
N THR A 729 19.49 34.20 0.74
CA THR A 729 19.75 35.45 1.49
C THR A 729 21.19 35.94 1.28
N SER A 730 22.17 35.04 1.28
CA SER A 730 23.59 35.36 1.08
C SER A 730 23.86 35.88 -0.33
N ALA A 731 23.11 35.40 -1.31
CA ALA A 731 23.08 35.93 -2.67
C ALA A 731 22.34 37.28 -2.79
N GLY A 732 21.83 37.85 -1.69
CA GLY A 732 21.14 39.13 -1.67
C GLY A 732 19.69 39.07 -2.17
N LEU A 733 19.09 37.88 -2.25
CA LEU A 733 17.73 37.68 -2.73
C LEU A 733 16.73 37.67 -1.58
N ASP A 734 15.54 38.19 -1.83
CA ASP A 734 14.42 38.15 -0.90
C ASP A 734 13.43 37.04 -1.27
N VAL A 735 12.97 36.26 -0.29
CA VAL A 735 12.03 35.14 -0.51
C VAL A 735 10.62 35.64 -0.26
N ARG A 736 9.79 35.68 -1.31
CA ARG A 736 8.38 36.09 -1.23
C ARG A 736 7.47 34.93 -0.84
N SER A 737 7.71 33.76 -1.41
CA SER A 737 7.00 32.55 -1.01
C SER A 737 7.89 31.34 -1.24
N ALA A 738 7.62 30.28 -0.49
CA ALA A 738 8.32 29.02 -0.61
C ALA A 738 7.35 27.86 -0.47
N VAL A 739 7.27 27.01 -1.47
CA VAL A 739 6.52 25.76 -1.40
C VAL A 739 7.51 24.63 -1.17
N VAL A 740 7.32 23.89 -0.07
CA VAL A 740 8.30 22.92 0.44
C VAL A 740 7.61 21.57 0.48
N ALA A 741 8.16 20.59 -0.25
CA ALA A 741 7.56 19.26 -0.33
C ALA A 741 8.63 18.18 -0.13
N THR A 742 8.45 17.33 0.87
CA THR A 742 9.27 16.14 1.08
C THR A 742 8.61 14.94 0.41
N LEU A 743 9.28 14.37 -0.60
CA LEU A 743 8.82 13.22 -1.38
C LEU A 743 9.70 11.99 -1.13
N GLY A 744 9.26 11.12 -0.21
CA GLY A 744 9.99 9.90 0.13
C GLY A 744 11.32 10.20 0.82
N HIS A 745 12.42 10.16 0.06
CA HIS A 745 13.78 10.48 0.53
C HIS A 745 14.37 11.70 -0.18
N GLU A 746 13.57 12.42 -0.96
CA GLU A 746 13.92 13.64 -1.66
C GLU A 746 13.08 14.81 -1.14
N VAL A 747 13.61 16.01 -1.27
CA VAL A 747 12.92 17.28 -1.03
C VAL A 747 12.85 18.06 -2.33
N VAL A 748 11.71 18.71 -2.56
CA VAL A 748 11.43 19.59 -3.69
C VAL A 748 10.98 20.93 -3.11
N ASP A 749 11.92 21.87 -3.07
CA ASP A 749 11.70 23.20 -2.50
C ASP A 749 11.66 24.23 -3.64
N VAL A 750 10.57 24.99 -3.73
CA VAL A 750 10.32 25.99 -4.77
C VAL A 750 10.24 27.36 -4.11
N PHE A 751 11.20 28.24 -4.39
CA PHE A 751 11.27 29.60 -3.86
C PHE A 751 10.90 30.62 -4.95
N TYR A 752 10.02 31.55 -4.62
CA TYR A 752 9.71 32.72 -5.43
C TYR A 752 10.52 33.88 -4.88
N VAL A 753 11.55 34.30 -5.60
CA VAL A 753 12.53 35.27 -5.12
C VAL A 753 12.50 36.57 -5.90
N LEU A 754 12.79 37.66 -5.20
CA LEU A 754 13.00 38.99 -5.77
C LEU A 754 14.46 39.38 -5.63
N ASP A 755 14.94 40.11 -6.64
CA ASP A 755 16.16 40.88 -6.53
C ASP A 755 15.81 42.28 -5.97
N PRO A 756 16.19 42.61 -4.71
CA PRO A 756 15.88 43.91 -4.13
C PRO A 756 16.59 45.08 -4.84
N GLU A 757 17.70 44.83 -5.55
CA GLU A 757 18.42 45.86 -6.28
C GLU A 757 17.68 46.28 -7.56
N ASP A 758 17.09 45.31 -8.26
CA ASP A 758 16.32 45.52 -9.50
C ASP A 758 14.80 45.65 -9.26
N GLY A 759 14.33 45.36 -8.04
CA GLY A 759 12.92 45.43 -7.64
C GLY A 759 12.00 44.43 -8.36
N GLY A 760 12.57 43.35 -8.90
CA GLY A 760 11.87 42.41 -9.77
C GLY A 760 12.61 41.09 -9.96
N GLN A 761 12.47 40.50 -11.14
CA GLN A 761 13.10 39.22 -11.48
C GLN A 761 14.62 39.32 -11.58
N LEU A 762 15.30 38.28 -11.12
CA LEU A 762 16.73 38.11 -11.22
C LEU A 762 17.20 38.10 -12.69
N SER A 763 18.30 38.80 -12.97
CA SER A 763 18.89 38.76 -14.32
C SER A 763 19.42 37.35 -14.68
N PRO A 764 19.24 36.88 -15.93
CA PRO A 764 19.68 35.53 -16.32
C PRO A 764 21.19 35.25 -16.11
N GLU A 765 22.03 36.29 -16.14
CA GLU A 765 23.48 36.17 -15.89
C GLU A 765 23.80 35.69 -14.46
N ARG A 766 22.89 35.91 -13.50
CA ARG A 766 23.05 35.49 -12.10
C ARG A 766 22.59 34.03 -11.86
N PHE A 767 22.00 33.35 -12.85
CA PHE A 767 21.45 32.02 -12.67
C PHE A 767 22.52 30.96 -12.36
N ASP A 768 23.60 30.90 -13.16
CA ASP A 768 24.64 29.89 -12.97
C ASP A 768 25.47 30.10 -11.68
N PRO A 769 25.83 31.33 -11.29
CA PRO A 769 26.38 31.61 -9.96
C PRO A 769 25.46 31.11 -8.84
N LEU A 770 24.16 31.42 -8.91
CA LEU A 770 23.20 31.02 -7.88
C LEU A 770 23.02 29.49 -7.81
N LYS A 771 22.96 28.80 -8.95
CA LYS A 771 22.94 27.33 -8.99
C LYS A 771 24.17 26.73 -8.30
N THR A 772 25.34 27.35 -8.48
CA THR A 772 26.58 26.88 -7.86
C THR A 772 26.53 27.04 -6.35
N GLU A 773 26.06 28.19 -5.87
CA GLU A 773 25.90 28.48 -4.43
C GLU A 773 24.89 27.54 -3.76
N LEU A 774 23.71 27.34 -4.37
CA LEU A 774 22.69 26.43 -3.85
C LEU A 774 23.16 24.97 -3.80
N ARG A 775 23.95 24.54 -4.81
CA ARG A 775 24.55 23.20 -4.78
C ARG A 775 25.59 23.07 -3.67
N ALA A 776 26.45 24.07 -3.50
CA ALA A 776 27.44 24.10 -2.42
C ALA A 776 26.77 24.11 -1.04
N ALA A 777 25.63 24.79 -0.93
CA ALA A 777 24.84 24.85 0.30
C ALA A 777 24.27 23.49 0.71
N LEU A 778 24.17 22.49 -0.19
CA LEU A 778 23.62 21.17 0.09
C LEU A 778 24.65 20.03 0.14
N SER A 779 25.81 20.21 -0.51
CA SER A 779 27.00 19.34 -0.33
C SER A 779 27.54 19.37 1.09
#